data_AF-A0A9P6HKR2-F1
#
_entry.id   AF-A0A9P6HKR2-F1
#
_cell.length_a   1.000
_cell.length_b   1.000
_cell.length_c   1.000
_cell.angle_alpha   90.00
_cell.angle_beta   90.00
_cell.angle_gamma   90.00
#
_symmetry.space_group_name_H-M   'P 1'
#
loop_
_entity.id
_entity.type
_entity.pdbx_description
1 polymer ?
#
loop_
_entity_poly.entity_id
_entity_poly.type
_entity_poly.pdbx_seq_one_letter_code
_entity_poly.pdbx_strand_id
1 'polypeptide(L)'
;MPSLYSRPSAHSSSLLSVDWARKVIVARGTAMLPYLPPEILDLITDHLRDEPTTLEACCLVSKSWVPRTRRHLFAHVKFGPFQETTSLEWWMTTFPDPSNSPAHYTCTLEISTLTAVKAATTHRNAWVRSFNSIVTLEVNTEPWGGFDVSLVRLHRLSANLKSLCFNHPSFNLIQVISLACSFPLLEDFLFNIPSDLARDLGDATSTPPTSPKLTRSLVLRGQSAFITRRLLDLPGGLHFAKITMQVRKPMESVVNLVSRCSHTLESLSLDCSFQLESRLPPLDFSDAEQLENVEFSWSLRNVWWITASLQTVKSKYLRQITIEVCSARFYLPQIDVLLPEWEDLNRLSSELWISRSVLPKIKYYGAGYVLDLGEIAPIFLPELTKRLHLVASLSTLSKSWLVFMTTKEFSIYRSISKRYGCTSEDGEDSAGPPGGWKAWSIRKFQTELRWVGKLPGNPYMVTLLEDMGNFYGIKLDEEAGYVINTFIEGGLVVSDISDHRILWSLEEEFRPDYVHCDYDDGYLVLNLYDHCKVWRRRIDVLDIPDKARPSRSQNGPDDEMVKGNRIAEGRYLDASRSRDPNHLRGQFAPWASLVLPDQSRIFKLAQGTLLVSSGFTAFIYDIEKAELQQTIESEKAEKSLKKVKFHVADEVRYVDFSDQHILVVRALRLYVYDWETGLLVLRIPAKERPWDLYARPENQWEFIERRGELSFRQAVRPNLNDRDDFNHLVILTLSFRVILIQDFWRLLPVSPSSSPTSVPSLPLLKDISKQIDFYIEPPLVQRDGLLAYHRGRVAVVRTYGIYVLNLDSILDQLGEIALPTKDDLLENPPNSAECDPSWPDLRLTETKLYLSVFPKYFRDKRDTHELVMGHLRDETTALETPWLVKRSWVVPQTRKRLFTLQLVPCLQLVEMKLYLSVFLEGYRANRWGDDMWFYDFAPPPLFV
;
A
#
# COMPACT_ATOMS: atom_id res chain seq x y z
N MET A 1 16.50 -6.24 80.14
CA MET A 1 17.63 -7.19 80.16
C MET A 1 17.95 -7.52 81.61
N PRO A 2 18.62 -8.64 81.94
CA PRO A 2 18.80 -9.93 81.21
C PRO A 2 17.70 -10.95 81.64
N SER A 3 17.36 -12.13 81.06
CA SER A 3 18.05 -13.24 80.39
C SER A 3 19.00 -14.05 81.30
N LEU A 4 18.74 -15.32 81.67
CA LEU A 4 18.97 -16.51 80.81
C LEU A 4 18.61 -17.86 81.49
N TYR A 5 18.51 -18.91 80.66
CA TYR A 5 18.87 -20.34 80.86
C TYR A 5 18.01 -21.40 81.62
N SER A 6 18.05 -22.59 80.99
CA SER A 6 17.96 -23.99 81.51
C SER A 6 16.61 -24.72 81.77
N ARG A 7 16.44 -25.81 81.00
CA ARG A 7 15.74 -27.09 81.29
C ARG A 7 16.59 -27.95 82.28
N PRO A 8 16.10 -29.02 82.95
CA PRO A 8 15.39 -30.17 82.33
C PRO A 8 14.28 -30.83 83.18
N SER A 9 14.05 -32.14 82.98
CA SER A 9 12.84 -32.92 83.32
C SER A 9 13.10 -34.10 84.28
N ALA A 10 12.07 -34.56 85.02
CA ALA A 10 11.48 -35.92 84.93
C ALA A 10 10.66 -36.34 86.20
N HIS A 11 9.75 -37.32 86.03
CA HIS A 11 9.06 -38.13 87.08
C HIS A 11 8.08 -37.39 88.04
N SER A 12 7.03 -37.99 88.64
CA SER A 12 6.28 -39.23 88.32
C SER A 12 4.96 -39.36 89.13
N SER A 13 3.89 -39.85 88.48
CA SER A 13 2.78 -40.70 89.01
C SER A 13 1.87 -40.29 90.20
N SER A 14 0.57 -40.65 90.06
CA SER A 14 -0.45 -40.87 91.12
C SER A 14 -1.07 -39.63 91.81
N LEU A 15 -2.31 -39.62 92.33
CA LEU A 15 -3.52 -40.47 92.14
C LEU A 15 -4.77 -39.69 92.63
N LEU A 16 -5.98 -40.10 92.21
CA LEU A 16 -7.31 -39.82 92.81
C LEU A 16 -7.72 -38.35 93.11
N SER A 17 -8.82 -37.88 92.53
CA SER A 17 -10.17 -38.03 93.15
C SER A 17 -11.25 -37.23 92.38
N VAL A 18 -12.51 -37.65 92.50
CA VAL A 18 -13.69 -36.90 92.03
C VAL A 18 -14.42 -36.35 93.25
N ASP A 19 -14.40 -35.03 93.45
CA ASP A 19 -15.54 -34.28 94.00
C ASP A 19 -15.32 -32.75 93.97
N TRP A 20 -15.94 -32.05 93.02
CA TRP A 20 -16.27 -30.62 93.16
C TRP A 20 -17.66 -30.26 92.62
N ALA A 21 -18.47 -31.27 92.28
CA ALA A 21 -19.87 -31.06 91.92
C ALA A 21 -20.66 -30.60 93.16
N ARG A 22 -21.30 -29.42 93.06
CA ARG A 22 -22.10 -28.74 94.10
C ARG A 22 -21.31 -28.05 95.23
N LYS A 23 -21.00 -26.76 95.01
CA LYS A 23 -21.75 -25.65 95.67
C LYS A 23 -21.25 -24.26 95.25
N VAL A 24 -22.18 -23.44 94.74
CA VAL A 24 -22.23 -21.95 94.84
C VAL A 24 -21.06 -21.22 94.10
N ILE A 25 -21.27 -20.22 93.24
CA ILE A 25 -22.10 -19.01 93.38
C ILE A 25 -23.07 -18.83 92.19
N VAL A 26 -24.28 -18.32 92.49
CA VAL A 26 -25.22 -17.81 91.47
C VAL A 26 -24.78 -16.43 91.00
N ALA A 27 -23.94 -16.39 89.97
CA ALA A 27 -23.71 -15.16 89.21
C ALA A 27 -24.82 -15.01 88.15
N ARG A 28 -25.88 -14.24 88.46
CA ARG A 28 -26.84 -13.75 87.45
C ARG A 28 -26.21 -12.63 86.58
N GLY A 29 -25.04 -12.91 86.02
CA GLY A 29 -24.53 -12.15 84.89
C GLY A 29 -25.34 -12.55 83.67
N THR A 30 -26.14 -11.63 83.14
CA THR A 30 -26.56 -11.70 81.74
C THR A 30 -25.32 -11.43 80.89
N ALA A 31 -24.51 -12.48 80.71
CA ALA A 31 -23.43 -12.46 79.73
C ALA A 31 -24.08 -12.19 78.38
N MET A 32 -23.91 -10.96 77.87
CA MET A 32 -24.34 -10.64 76.52
C MET A 32 -23.58 -11.58 75.59
N LEU A 33 -24.29 -12.51 74.95
CA LEU A 33 -23.73 -13.28 73.84
C LEU A 33 -23.11 -12.26 72.87
N PRO A 34 -21.84 -12.42 72.48
CA PRO A 34 -21.11 -11.40 71.76
C PRO A 34 -21.82 -11.11 70.44
N TYR A 35 -22.54 -9.99 70.41
CA TYR A 35 -23.39 -9.60 69.30
C TYR A 35 -22.47 -9.06 68.21
N LEU A 36 -22.36 -9.78 67.09
CA LEU A 36 -21.63 -9.30 65.93
C LEU A 36 -22.26 -7.96 65.49
N PRO A 37 -21.47 -6.87 65.34
CA PRO A 37 -21.99 -5.60 64.88
C PRO A 37 -22.73 -5.77 63.54
N PRO A 38 -23.80 -4.99 63.29
CA PRO A 38 -24.56 -5.02 62.04
C PRO A 38 -23.66 -5.04 60.80
N GLU A 39 -22.61 -4.24 60.80
CA GLU A 39 -21.63 -4.05 59.73
C GLU A 39 -20.80 -5.32 59.46
N ILE A 40 -20.50 -6.10 60.51
CA ILE A 40 -19.80 -7.39 60.38
C ILE A 40 -20.77 -8.46 59.83
N LEU A 41 -22.04 -8.43 60.22
CA LEU A 41 -23.06 -9.31 59.64
C LEU A 41 -23.31 -8.98 58.16
N ASP A 42 -23.36 -7.71 57.81
CA ASP A 42 -23.50 -7.24 56.42
C ASP A 42 -22.27 -7.67 55.60
N LEU A 43 -21.04 -7.42 56.06
CA LEU A 43 -19.81 -7.88 55.39
C LEU A 43 -19.75 -9.39 55.19
N ILE A 44 -20.12 -10.21 56.19
CA ILE A 44 -20.16 -11.67 56.02
C ILE A 44 -21.23 -12.07 55.00
N THR A 45 -22.39 -11.40 55.00
CA THR A 45 -23.47 -11.71 54.04
C THR A 45 -23.08 -11.30 52.62
N ASP A 46 -22.43 -10.15 52.44
CA ASP A 46 -21.87 -9.70 51.15
C ASP A 46 -20.79 -10.66 50.63
N HIS A 47 -19.93 -11.19 51.51
CA HIS A 47 -18.94 -12.22 51.13
C HIS A 47 -19.57 -13.56 50.76
N LEU A 48 -20.70 -13.93 51.38
CA LEU A 48 -21.45 -15.16 51.11
C LEU A 48 -22.50 -15.00 49.99
N ARG A 49 -22.59 -13.84 49.33
CA ARG A 49 -23.63 -13.52 48.32
C ARG A 49 -23.77 -14.55 47.20
N ASP A 50 -22.67 -15.22 46.84
CA ASP A 50 -22.57 -16.20 45.75
C ASP A 50 -22.70 -17.67 46.27
N GLU A 51 -22.90 -17.87 47.59
CA GLU A 51 -23.12 -19.16 48.26
C GLU A 51 -24.55 -19.25 48.86
N PRO A 52 -25.60 -19.51 48.05
CA PRO A 52 -26.99 -19.51 48.54
C PRO A 52 -27.24 -20.54 49.65
N THR A 53 -26.63 -21.73 49.59
CA THR A 53 -26.76 -22.75 50.64
C THR A 53 -26.17 -22.31 51.97
N THR A 54 -25.07 -21.53 51.96
CA THR A 54 -24.46 -20.99 53.17
C THR A 54 -25.30 -19.84 53.73
N LEU A 55 -25.87 -18.98 52.86
CA LEU A 55 -26.83 -17.94 53.25
C LEU A 55 -28.12 -18.51 53.85
N GLU A 56 -28.64 -19.62 53.31
CA GLU A 56 -29.77 -20.36 53.88
C GLU A 56 -29.44 -20.88 55.28
N ALA A 57 -28.27 -21.50 55.46
CA ALA A 57 -27.81 -21.91 56.79
C ALA A 57 -27.70 -20.71 57.76
N CYS A 58 -27.14 -19.59 57.31
CA CYS A 58 -27.07 -18.34 58.09
C CYS A 58 -28.46 -17.80 58.48
N CYS A 59 -29.52 -18.00 57.68
CA CYS A 59 -30.90 -17.65 58.09
C CYS A 59 -31.33 -18.36 59.37
N LEU A 60 -30.84 -19.58 59.61
CA LEU A 60 -31.22 -20.42 60.75
C LEU A 60 -30.41 -20.10 62.02
N VAL A 61 -29.28 -19.39 61.89
CA VAL A 61 -28.39 -19.05 63.02
C VAL A 61 -29.03 -18.02 63.97
N SER A 62 -29.63 -16.94 63.43
CA SER A 62 -30.33 -15.94 64.25
C SER A 62 -31.23 -15.04 63.39
N LYS A 63 -32.30 -14.52 64.01
CA LYS A 63 -33.22 -13.53 63.43
C LYS A 63 -32.53 -12.27 62.90
N SER A 64 -31.32 -11.94 63.38
CA SER A 64 -30.52 -10.79 62.91
C SER A 64 -29.92 -10.98 61.52
N TRP A 65 -29.75 -12.22 61.06
CA TRP A 65 -29.27 -12.56 59.73
C TRP A 65 -30.40 -12.54 58.71
N VAL A 66 -31.61 -12.98 59.07
CA VAL A 66 -32.72 -13.23 58.14
C VAL A 66 -33.03 -12.07 57.17
N PRO A 67 -33.06 -10.77 57.58
CA PRO A 67 -33.27 -9.68 56.62
C PRO A 67 -32.08 -9.47 55.66
N ARG A 68 -30.86 -9.76 56.13
CA ARG A 68 -29.61 -9.63 55.38
C ARG A 68 -29.50 -10.73 54.34
N THR A 69 -29.51 -11.99 54.78
CA THR A 69 -29.43 -13.16 53.89
C THR A 69 -30.55 -13.16 52.85
N ARG A 70 -31.78 -12.77 53.22
CA ARG A 70 -32.88 -12.58 52.26
C ARG A 70 -32.59 -11.55 51.17
N ARG A 71 -31.80 -10.50 51.44
CA ARG A 71 -31.40 -9.51 50.44
C ARG A 71 -30.64 -10.14 49.26
N HIS A 72 -29.84 -11.17 49.53
CA HIS A 72 -29.04 -11.86 48.51
C HIS A 72 -29.81 -13.07 47.93
N LEU A 73 -30.40 -13.90 48.80
CA LEU A 73 -31.22 -15.06 48.39
C LEU A 73 -32.40 -14.70 47.48
N PHE A 74 -32.99 -13.52 47.65
CA PHE A 74 -34.10 -13.03 46.83
C PHE A 74 -33.74 -11.82 45.96
N ALA A 75 -32.44 -11.53 45.77
CA ALA A 75 -31.96 -10.49 44.85
C ALA A 75 -32.43 -10.78 43.41
N HIS A 76 -32.34 -12.04 43.00
CA HIS A 76 -32.75 -12.54 41.69
C HIS A 76 -33.95 -13.49 41.84
N VAL A 77 -35.12 -13.09 41.37
CA VAL A 77 -36.33 -13.95 41.36
C VAL A 77 -36.67 -14.33 39.93
N LYS A 78 -36.95 -15.61 39.70
CA LYS A 78 -37.32 -16.17 38.39
C LYS A 78 -38.66 -16.90 38.48
N PHE A 79 -39.59 -16.58 37.59
CA PHE A 79 -40.84 -17.32 37.42
C PHE A 79 -40.80 -18.16 36.13
N GLY A 80 -40.79 -19.49 36.26
CA GLY A 80 -40.47 -20.44 35.19
C GLY A 80 -41.66 -21.29 34.69
N PRO A 81 -41.65 -21.83 33.45
CA PRO A 81 -42.84 -22.44 32.86
C PRO A 81 -43.16 -23.85 33.38
N PHE A 82 -42.13 -24.58 33.80
CA PHE A 82 -42.17 -26.04 33.97
C PHE A 82 -42.13 -26.53 35.43
N GLN A 83 -42.24 -25.62 36.40
CA GLN A 83 -42.30 -25.96 37.82
C GLN A 83 -43.40 -25.15 38.50
N GLU A 84 -44.42 -25.83 39.03
CA GLU A 84 -45.56 -25.21 39.74
C GLU A 84 -45.08 -24.33 40.90
N THR A 85 -44.02 -24.77 41.60
CA THR A 85 -43.31 -24.05 42.68
C THR A 85 -42.60 -22.78 42.22
N THR A 86 -42.43 -22.55 40.92
CA THR A 86 -41.87 -21.31 40.34
C THR A 86 -42.94 -20.46 39.64
N SER A 87 -44.22 -20.75 39.87
CA SER A 87 -45.31 -19.87 39.42
C SER A 87 -45.48 -18.68 40.35
N LEU A 88 -45.91 -17.54 39.80
CA LEU A 88 -46.31 -16.37 40.60
C LEU A 88 -47.53 -16.70 41.50
N GLU A 89 -48.37 -17.67 41.10
CA GLU A 89 -49.50 -18.15 41.90
C GLU A 89 -49.03 -18.92 43.15
N TRP A 90 -47.99 -19.76 43.02
CA TRP A 90 -47.32 -20.38 44.17
C TRP A 90 -46.67 -19.33 45.08
N TRP A 91 -46.03 -18.29 44.51
CA TRP A 91 -45.48 -17.19 45.30
C TRP A 91 -46.56 -16.44 46.10
N MET A 92 -47.72 -16.16 45.49
CA MET A 92 -48.86 -15.49 46.14
C MET A 92 -49.60 -16.38 47.16
N THR A 93 -49.43 -17.71 47.13
CA THR A 93 -49.97 -18.62 48.15
C THR A 93 -48.98 -18.86 49.30
N THR A 94 -47.67 -19.00 49.00
CA THR A 94 -46.59 -19.06 50.01
C THR A 94 -46.46 -17.76 50.79
N PHE A 95 -46.63 -16.61 50.12
CA PHE A 95 -46.70 -15.29 50.75
C PHE A 95 -48.08 -14.67 50.46
N PRO A 96 -49.10 -14.84 51.32
CA PRO A 96 -50.43 -14.26 51.07
C PRO A 96 -50.49 -12.73 51.30
N ASP A 97 -49.51 -12.17 52.01
CA ASP A 97 -49.37 -10.74 52.32
C ASP A 97 -48.14 -10.15 51.59
N PRO A 98 -48.34 -9.17 50.68
CA PRO A 98 -47.24 -8.50 49.97
C PRO A 98 -46.19 -7.84 50.87
N SER A 99 -46.56 -7.42 52.09
CA SER A 99 -45.65 -6.75 53.03
C SER A 99 -44.72 -7.72 53.77
N ASN A 100 -45.05 -9.01 53.80
CA ASN A 100 -44.26 -10.08 54.39
C ASN A 100 -43.48 -10.92 53.35
N SER A 101 -43.74 -10.69 52.05
CA SER A 101 -43.00 -11.28 50.94
C SER A 101 -41.56 -10.75 50.87
N PRO A 102 -40.58 -11.53 50.35
CA PRO A 102 -39.26 -11.01 50.06
C PRO A 102 -39.17 -10.20 48.74
N ALA A 103 -40.29 -9.93 48.07
CA ALA A 103 -40.35 -9.21 46.78
C ALA A 103 -39.66 -7.82 46.77
N HIS A 104 -39.61 -7.12 47.92
CA HIS A 104 -38.93 -5.83 48.03
C HIS A 104 -37.40 -5.94 48.18
N TYR A 105 -36.85 -7.15 48.27
CA TYR A 105 -35.41 -7.40 48.15
C TYR A 105 -34.97 -7.65 46.69
N THR A 106 -35.92 -7.95 45.80
CA THR A 106 -35.64 -8.32 44.41
C THR A 106 -35.17 -7.12 43.60
N CYS A 107 -33.92 -7.18 43.14
CA CYS A 107 -33.32 -6.22 42.23
C CYS A 107 -33.34 -6.69 40.76
N THR A 108 -33.37 -8.01 40.51
CA THR A 108 -33.57 -8.60 39.19
C THR A 108 -34.77 -9.53 39.21
N LEU A 109 -35.73 -9.29 38.31
CA LEU A 109 -36.89 -10.18 38.11
C LEU A 109 -36.87 -10.74 36.69
N GLU A 110 -36.83 -12.06 36.58
CA GLU A 110 -37.04 -12.77 35.33
C GLU A 110 -38.45 -13.39 35.30
N ILE A 111 -39.21 -13.07 34.26
CA ILE A 111 -40.54 -13.67 34.00
C ILE A 111 -40.43 -14.49 32.71
N SER A 112 -40.28 -15.80 32.83
CA SER A 112 -40.07 -16.71 31.69
C SER A 112 -41.38 -17.28 31.09
N THR A 113 -42.56 -16.85 31.56
CA THR A 113 -43.83 -17.52 31.26
C THR A 113 -44.99 -16.56 31.04
N LEU A 114 -45.80 -16.87 30.02
CA LEU A 114 -47.04 -16.15 29.74
C LEU A 114 -48.13 -16.36 30.80
N THR A 115 -48.10 -17.47 31.56
CA THR A 115 -48.99 -17.68 32.72
C THR A 115 -48.59 -16.81 33.90
N ALA A 116 -47.30 -16.61 34.18
CA ALA A 116 -46.84 -15.69 35.22
C ALA A 116 -47.16 -14.22 34.87
N VAL A 117 -46.98 -13.82 33.61
CA VAL A 117 -47.45 -12.51 33.13
C VAL A 117 -48.98 -12.42 33.23
N LYS A 118 -49.75 -13.45 32.86
CA LYS A 118 -51.22 -13.47 33.04
C LYS A 118 -51.65 -13.46 34.51
N ALA A 119 -50.90 -14.03 35.45
CA ALA A 119 -51.22 -14.01 36.89
C ALA A 119 -51.02 -12.61 37.50
N ALA A 120 -49.92 -11.93 37.19
CA ALA A 120 -49.78 -10.49 37.44
C ALA A 120 -50.86 -9.69 36.67
N THR A 121 -51.16 -10.19 35.47
CA THR A 121 -52.21 -9.83 34.50
C THR A 121 -53.64 -9.83 35.06
N THR A 122 -53.92 -10.60 36.12
CA THR A 122 -55.27 -10.80 36.68
C THR A 122 -55.40 -10.37 38.14
N HIS A 123 -54.49 -10.80 39.02
CA HIS A 123 -54.60 -10.60 40.47
C HIS A 123 -54.38 -9.15 40.92
N ARG A 124 -54.61 -8.89 42.22
CA ARG A 124 -54.64 -7.52 42.79
C ARG A 124 -53.33 -6.76 42.56
N ASN A 125 -53.45 -5.51 42.09
CA ASN A 125 -52.37 -4.55 41.83
C ASN A 125 -51.39 -4.28 43.01
N ALA A 126 -51.59 -4.87 44.18
CA ALA A 126 -50.67 -4.81 45.31
C ALA A 126 -49.38 -5.62 45.05
N TRP A 127 -49.47 -6.77 44.39
CA TRP A 127 -48.32 -7.66 44.15
C TRP A 127 -47.29 -7.09 43.20
N VAL A 128 -47.74 -6.45 42.12
CA VAL A 128 -46.83 -5.74 41.19
C VAL A 128 -46.10 -4.58 41.90
N ARG A 129 -46.64 -4.05 43.01
CA ARG A 129 -46.05 -2.94 43.77
C ARG A 129 -45.12 -3.37 44.92
N SER A 130 -45.13 -4.63 45.36
CA SER A 130 -44.15 -5.11 46.36
C SER A 130 -42.76 -5.33 45.73
N PHE A 131 -42.69 -5.42 44.40
CA PHE A 131 -41.46 -5.50 43.61
C PHE A 131 -40.84 -4.11 43.31
N ASN A 132 -40.97 -3.16 44.23
CA ASN A 132 -40.57 -1.76 44.07
C ASN A 132 -39.05 -1.51 44.00
N SER A 133 -38.23 -2.53 44.34
CA SER A 133 -36.77 -2.46 44.33
C SER A 133 -36.13 -2.96 43.04
N ILE A 134 -36.92 -3.40 42.04
CA ILE A 134 -36.36 -3.95 40.80
C ILE A 134 -35.58 -2.88 40.03
N VAL A 135 -34.35 -3.25 39.65
CA VAL A 135 -33.43 -2.51 38.80
C VAL A 135 -33.37 -3.13 37.40
N THR A 136 -33.52 -4.45 37.28
CA THR A 136 -33.50 -5.20 36.02
C THR A 136 -34.76 -6.06 35.87
N LEU A 137 -35.49 -5.90 34.77
CA LEU A 137 -36.64 -6.74 34.40
C LEU A 137 -36.30 -7.50 33.12
N GLU A 138 -36.32 -8.83 33.19
CA GLU A 138 -36.21 -9.72 32.05
C GLU A 138 -37.56 -10.40 31.78
N VAL A 139 -38.04 -10.33 30.54
CA VAL A 139 -39.28 -10.98 30.10
C VAL A 139 -38.96 -11.93 28.96
N ASN A 140 -38.91 -13.21 29.28
CA ASN A 140 -38.57 -14.28 28.35
C ASN A 140 -39.87 -15.01 27.98
N THR A 141 -40.20 -15.12 26.70
CA THR A 141 -41.44 -15.81 26.28
C THR A 141 -41.18 -16.91 25.26
N GLU A 142 -41.86 -18.04 25.41
CA GLU A 142 -41.75 -19.13 24.45
C GLU A 142 -42.44 -18.74 23.12
N PRO A 143 -41.80 -18.97 21.96
CA PRO A 143 -42.27 -18.47 20.66
C PRO A 143 -43.56 -19.12 20.13
N TRP A 144 -44.12 -20.10 20.84
CA TRP A 144 -45.22 -20.96 20.37
C TRP A 144 -46.61 -20.54 20.88
N GLY A 145 -46.71 -19.55 21.79
CA GLY A 145 -47.97 -19.15 22.43
C GLY A 145 -48.57 -17.85 21.86
N GLY A 146 -49.43 -17.96 20.85
CA GLY A 146 -50.11 -16.83 20.19
C GLY A 146 -51.25 -16.17 20.99
N PHE A 147 -51.01 -15.82 22.26
CA PHE A 147 -52.00 -15.15 23.12
C PHE A 147 -51.67 -13.66 23.28
N ASP A 148 -52.67 -12.78 23.13
CA ASP A 148 -52.55 -11.39 23.59
C ASP A 148 -52.48 -11.35 25.12
N VAL A 149 -51.48 -10.65 25.65
CA VAL A 149 -51.22 -10.48 27.08
C VAL A 149 -50.74 -9.06 27.33
N SER A 150 -51.57 -8.30 28.05
CA SER A 150 -51.36 -6.87 28.23
C SER A 150 -50.23 -6.56 29.20
N LEU A 151 -49.12 -5.99 28.69
CA LEU A 151 -47.99 -5.51 29.49
C LEU A 151 -48.34 -4.28 30.36
N VAL A 152 -49.51 -3.66 30.17
CA VAL A 152 -49.91 -2.38 30.80
C VAL A 152 -49.86 -2.42 32.34
N ARG A 153 -50.08 -3.58 32.98
CA ARG A 153 -49.98 -3.68 34.45
C ARG A 153 -48.54 -3.54 34.97
N LEU A 154 -47.53 -3.84 34.15
CA LEU A 154 -46.12 -3.69 34.53
C LEU A 154 -45.64 -2.23 34.53
N HIS A 155 -46.41 -1.28 33.99
CA HIS A 155 -46.09 0.16 33.94
C HIS A 155 -45.83 0.81 35.33
N ARG A 156 -46.04 0.10 36.44
CA ARG A 156 -45.82 0.57 37.82
C ARG A 156 -45.14 -0.49 38.70
N LEU A 157 -44.33 -1.36 38.10
CA LEU A 157 -43.56 -2.40 38.79
C LEU A 157 -42.52 -1.79 39.73
N SER A 158 -41.60 -0.98 39.18
CA SER A 158 -40.55 -0.29 39.93
C SER A 158 -40.27 1.07 39.29
N ALA A 159 -40.11 2.11 40.12
CA ALA A 159 -39.59 3.40 39.67
C ALA A 159 -38.05 3.41 39.53
N ASN A 160 -37.38 2.39 40.06
CA ASN A 160 -35.92 2.22 40.09
C ASN A 160 -35.40 1.40 38.89
N LEU A 161 -36.27 1.03 37.93
CA LEU A 161 -35.88 0.19 36.81
C LEU A 161 -34.88 0.92 35.90
N LYS A 162 -33.69 0.33 35.76
CA LYS A 162 -32.59 0.79 34.89
C LYS A 162 -32.39 -0.10 33.67
N SER A 163 -32.73 -1.39 33.73
CA SER A 163 -32.56 -2.34 32.64
C SER A 163 -33.87 -3.07 32.32
N LEU A 164 -34.22 -3.14 31.03
CA LEU A 164 -35.39 -3.84 30.52
C LEU A 164 -34.99 -4.74 29.35
N CYS A 165 -35.23 -6.03 29.51
CA CYS A 165 -34.77 -7.09 28.62
C CYS A 165 -35.97 -7.93 28.15
N PHE A 166 -36.06 -8.21 26.86
CA PHE A 166 -37.05 -9.12 26.27
C PHE A 166 -36.38 -10.16 25.37
N ASN A 167 -36.56 -11.45 25.67
CA ASN A 167 -36.14 -12.54 24.79
C ASN A 167 -37.34 -13.29 24.21
N HIS A 168 -37.30 -13.46 22.89
CA HIS A 168 -38.34 -14.09 22.07
C HIS A 168 -39.78 -13.54 22.28
N PRO A 169 -39.95 -12.20 22.39
CA PRO A 169 -41.23 -11.59 22.76
C PRO A 169 -42.35 -11.90 21.76
N SER A 170 -43.40 -12.58 22.23
CA SER A 170 -44.66 -12.75 21.51
C SER A 170 -45.63 -11.56 21.68
N PHE A 171 -45.22 -10.53 22.44
CA PHE A 171 -46.03 -9.33 22.71
C PHE A 171 -46.11 -8.38 21.52
N ASN A 172 -47.20 -7.60 21.47
CA ASN A 172 -47.31 -6.44 20.60
C ASN A 172 -46.22 -5.40 20.92
N LEU A 173 -45.43 -5.02 19.93
CA LEU A 173 -44.29 -4.08 20.07
C LEU A 173 -44.71 -2.70 20.62
N ILE A 174 -45.94 -2.25 20.38
CA ILE A 174 -46.45 -0.99 20.94
C ILE A 174 -46.57 -1.09 22.46
N GLN A 175 -46.98 -2.24 23.00
CA GLN A 175 -47.04 -2.46 24.44
C GLN A 175 -45.65 -2.52 25.08
N VAL A 176 -44.65 -3.05 24.35
CA VAL A 176 -43.24 -3.06 24.77
C VAL A 176 -42.70 -1.63 24.90
N ILE A 177 -42.84 -0.81 23.85
CA ILE A 177 -42.37 0.58 23.86
C ILE A 177 -43.12 1.40 24.93
N SER A 178 -44.44 1.22 25.03
CA SER A 178 -45.28 1.79 26.09
C SER A 178 -44.78 1.42 27.50
N LEU A 179 -44.40 0.16 27.72
CA LEU A 179 -43.83 -0.29 28.99
C LEU A 179 -42.45 0.35 29.25
N ALA A 180 -41.56 0.39 28.26
CA ALA A 180 -40.26 1.07 28.38
C ALA A 180 -40.43 2.56 28.77
N CYS A 181 -41.35 3.27 28.11
CA CYS A 181 -41.65 4.69 28.35
C CYS A 181 -42.28 4.99 29.71
N SER A 182 -42.71 3.97 30.46
CA SER A 182 -43.22 4.12 31.83
C SER A 182 -42.12 4.21 32.90
N PHE A 183 -40.86 3.93 32.54
CA PHE A 183 -39.74 3.84 33.47
C PHE A 183 -38.73 4.99 33.28
N PRO A 184 -38.83 6.12 34.01
CA PRO A 184 -38.03 7.32 33.77
C PRO A 184 -36.54 7.18 34.11
N LEU A 185 -36.13 6.08 34.75
CA LEU A 185 -34.73 5.75 35.05
C LEU A 185 -34.14 4.65 34.15
N LEU A 186 -34.87 4.23 33.10
CA LEU A 186 -34.40 3.22 32.17
C LEU A 186 -33.17 3.71 31.39
N GLU A 187 -32.07 2.96 31.52
CA GLU A 187 -30.74 3.24 30.98
C GLU A 187 -30.33 2.21 29.92
N ASP A 188 -30.67 0.93 30.14
CA ASP A 188 -30.38 -0.21 29.27
C ASP A 188 -31.67 -0.84 28.71
N PHE A 189 -31.71 -1.11 27.39
CA PHE A 189 -32.85 -1.72 26.71
C PHE A 189 -32.40 -2.83 25.75
N LEU A 190 -32.77 -4.08 26.02
CA LEU A 190 -32.48 -5.26 25.19
C LEU A 190 -33.78 -5.85 24.63
N PHE A 191 -33.79 -6.12 23.33
CA PHE A 191 -34.92 -6.72 22.62
C PHE A 191 -34.43 -7.74 21.59
N ASN A 192 -34.86 -9.00 21.72
CA ASN A 192 -34.32 -10.12 20.97
C ASN A 192 -35.44 -10.96 20.33
N ILE A 193 -35.77 -10.67 19.06
CA ILE A 193 -36.87 -11.29 18.31
C ILE A 193 -36.35 -12.38 17.35
N PRO A 194 -36.98 -13.57 17.28
CA PRO A 194 -36.96 -14.41 16.09
C PRO A 194 -37.39 -13.60 14.86
N SER A 195 -36.73 -13.80 13.72
CA SER A 195 -37.02 -13.04 12.49
C SER A 195 -38.43 -13.22 11.95
N ASP A 196 -39.08 -14.33 12.30
CA ASP A 196 -40.20 -14.90 11.55
C ASP A 196 -41.56 -14.60 12.21
N LEU A 197 -41.56 -13.94 13.38
CA LEU A 197 -42.74 -13.68 14.20
C LEU A 197 -43.33 -12.27 14.05
N ALA A 198 -42.61 -11.31 13.44
CA ALA A 198 -43.13 -9.96 13.25
C ALA A 198 -44.14 -9.94 12.08
N ARG A 199 -45.42 -10.07 12.43
CA ARG A 199 -46.56 -9.72 11.56
C ARG A 199 -46.76 -8.20 11.58
N ASP A 200 -47.28 -7.64 10.50
CA ASP A 200 -47.54 -6.20 10.40
C ASP A 200 -48.47 -5.71 11.52
N LEU A 201 -47.92 -4.87 12.40
CA LEU A 201 -48.65 -4.15 13.43
C LEU A 201 -49.11 -2.81 12.85
N GLY A 202 -50.40 -2.72 12.50
CA GLY A 202 -50.99 -1.55 11.85
C GLY A 202 -50.83 -0.24 12.62
N ASP A 203 -50.98 0.88 11.90
CA ASP A 203 -50.62 2.24 12.31
C ASP A 203 -51.47 2.82 13.47
N ALA A 204 -51.31 2.28 14.67
CA ALA A 204 -51.71 2.95 15.90
C ALA A 204 -50.71 4.10 16.18
N THR A 205 -51.23 5.33 16.24
CA THR A 205 -50.43 6.58 16.21
C THR A 205 -50.21 7.24 17.58
N SER A 206 -50.57 6.57 18.69
CA SER A 206 -50.45 7.14 20.04
C SER A 206 -48.98 7.23 20.51
N THR A 207 -48.37 8.41 20.36
CA THR A 207 -47.07 8.73 20.95
C THR A 207 -47.13 8.69 22.49
N PRO A 208 -46.15 8.07 23.19
CA PRO A 208 -46.13 8.05 24.65
C PRO A 208 -45.87 9.46 25.23
N PRO A 209 -46.45 9.79 26.40
CA PRO A 209 -46.35 11.14 26.98
C PRO A 209 -45.02 11.44 27.68
N THR A 210 -44.17 10.41 27.87
CA THR A 210 -42.88 10.48 28.56
C THR A 210 -41.86 9.62 27.83
N SER A 211 -40.61 10.08 27.77
CA SER A 211 -39.48 9.29 27.26
C SER A 211 -38.60 8.82 28.41
N PRO A 212 -38.02 7.60 28.36
CA PRO A 212 -37.00 7.17 29.30
C PRO A 212 -35.65 7.84 28.99
N LYS A 213 -34.69 7.78 29.93
CA LYS A 213 -33.36 8.37 29.74
C LYS A 213 -32.58 7.74 28.59
N LEU A 214 -32.62 6.42 28.47
CA LEU A 214 -32.02 5.64 27.38
C LEU A 214 -30.54 5.99 27.12
N THR A 215 -29.76 6.20 28.20
CA THR A 215 -28.40 6.73 28.11
C THR A 215 -27.30 5.68 27.95
N ARG A 216 -27.55 4.39 28.22
CA ARG A 216 -26.47 3.41 28.44
C ARG A 216 -26.33 2.39 27.32
N SER A 217 -27.29 1.47 27.13
CA SER A 217 -27.19 0.50 26.05
C SER A 217 -28.50 0.15 25.35
N LEU A 218 -28.41 -0.04 24.04
CA LEU A 218 -29.47 -0.54 23.18
C LEU A 218 -29.00 -1.81 22.49
N VAL A 219 -29.71 -2.93 22.68
CA VAL A 219 -29.39 -4.21 22.05
C VAL A 219 -30.61 -4.73 21.30
N LEU A 220 -30.63 -4.62 19.96
CA LEU A 220 -31.76 -5.04 19.11
C LEU A 220 -31.38 -6.21 18.21
N ARG A 221 -31.91 -7.41 18.47
CA ARG A 221 -31.72 -8.60 17.61
C ARG A 221 -33.01 -8.97 16.90
N GLY A 222 -32.93 -9.39 15.64
CA GLY A 222 -34.09 -9.72 14.80
C GLY A 222 -34.61 -8.54 13.97
N GLN A 223 -35.91 -8.27 14.00
CA GLN A 223 -36.53 -7.19 13.23
C GLN A 223 -36.43 -5.84 13.95
N SER A 224 -35.27 -5.20 13.83
CA SER A 224 -34.95 -3.92 14.48
C SER A 224 -35.69 -2.70 13.91
N ALA A 225 -36.05 -2.69 12.62
CA ALA A 225 -36.50 -1.49 11.90
C ALA A 225 -37.79 -0.81 12.42
N PHE A 226 -38.77 -1.58 12.91
CA PHE A 226 -39.99 -1.03 13.53
C PHE A 226 -39.67 -0.37 14.88
N ILE A 227 -38.81 -1.02 15.67
CA ILE A 227 -38.43 -0.56 17.01
C ILE A 227 -37.61 0.71 16.92
N THR A 228 -36.64 0.80 16.00
CA THR A 228 -35.90 2.05 15.77
C THR A 228 -36.83 3.18 15.35
N ARG A 229 -37.81 2.94 14.47
CA ARG A 229 -38.82 3.97 14.12
C ARG A 229 -39.60 4.44 15.35
N ARG A 230 -40.04 3.53 16.23
CA ARG A 230 -40.77 3.89 17.46
C ARG A 230 -39.91 4.48 18.58
N LEU A 231 -38.59 4.23 18.59
CA LEU A 231 -37.64 4.93 19.44
C LEU A 231 -37.37 6.35 18.91
N LEU A 232 -37.30 6.53 17.58
CA LEU A 232 -37.16 7.84 16.93
C LEU A 232 -38.40 8.74 17.10
N ASP A 233 -39.58 8.15 17.29
CA ASP A 233 -40.83 8.86 17.64
C ASP A 233 -40.82 9.43 19.09
N LEU A 234 -39.82 9.13 19.93
CA LEU A 234 -39.83 9.51 21.36
C LEU A 234 -39.43 10.99 21.59
N PRO A 235 -40.15 11.73 22.46
CA PRO A 235 -39.83 13.11 22.78
C PRO A 235 -38.52 13.22 23.60
N GLY A 236 -37.76 14.29 23.40
CA GLY A 236 -36.53 14.57 24.16
C GLY A 236 -35.24 13.97 23.57
N GLY A 237 -35.33 13.10 22.56
CA GLY A 237 -34.16 12.53 21.88
C GLY A 237 -33.73 11.16 22.41
N LEU A 238 -32.60 10.66 21.87
CA LEU A 238 -32.00 9.36 22.20
C LEU A 238 -30.51 9.55 22.49
N HIS A 239 -29.99 8.87 23.50
CA HIS A 239 -28.70 9.20 24.12
C HIS A 239 -27.85 7.96 24.44
N PHE A 240 -28.02 6.86 23.68
CA PHE A 240 -27.38 5.58 23.97
C PHE A 240 -25.86 5.63 23.78
N ALA A 241 -25.10 5.42 24.87
CA ALA A 241 -23.66 5.25 24.81
C ALA A 241 -23.23 4.00 24.03
N LYS A 242 -24.00 2.91 24.10
CA LYS A 242 -23.75 1.69 23.31
C LYS A 242 -24.96 1.28 22.47
N ILE A 243 -24.72 1.03 21.18
CA ILE A 243 -25.70 0.44 20.26
C ILE A 243 -25.16 -0.89 19.75
N THR A 244 -25.97 -1.95 19.80
CA THR A 244 -25.65 -3.27 19.25
C THR A 244 -26.88 -3.83 18.54
N MET A 245 -26.81 -4.00 17.21
CA MET A 245 -27.98 -4.35 16.41
C MET A 245 -27.71 -5.45 15.40
N GLN A 246 -28.64 -6.41 15.29
CA GLN A 246 -28.79 -7.22 14.08
C GLN A 246 -29.80 -6.52 13.16
N VAL A 247 -29.46 -6.37 11.89
CA VAL A 247 -30.19 -5.62 10.88
C VAL A 247 -30.44 -6.53 9.69
N ARG A 248 -31.72 -6.78 9.38
CA ARG A 248 -32.12 -7.65 8.25
C ARG A 248 -32.86 -6.92 7.12
N LYS A 249 -33.61 -5.85 7.44
CA LYS A 249 -34.41 -5.01 6.52
C LYS A 249 -34.61 -3.62 7.15
N PRO A 250 -35.15 -2.66 6.38
CA PRO A 250 -34.38 -1.58 5.75
C PRO A 250 -33.60 -0.71 6.74
N MET A 251 -32.43 -0.23 6.34
CA MET A 251 -31.49 0.43 7.25
C MET A 251 -31.78 1.90 7.57
N GLU A 252 -32.71 2.56 6.89
CA GLU A 252 -32.94 4.01 7.06
C GLU A 252 -33.22 4.40 8.53
N SER A 253 -34.05 3.61 9.24
CA SER A 253 -34.30 3.84 10.67
C SER A 253 -33.12 3.48 11.58
N VAL A 254 -32.15 2.68 11.10
CA VAL A 254 -30.87 2.40 11.78
C VAL A 254 -29.91 3.56 11.60
N VAL A 255 -29.79 4.10 10.37
CA VAL A 255 -28.98 5.29 10.06
C VAL A 255 -29.49 6.48 10.88
N ASN A 256 -30.81 6.71 10.88
CA ASN A 256 -31.44 7.76 11.68
C ASN A 256 -31.26 7.56 13.19
N LEU A 257 -31.31 6.32 13.71
CA LEU A 257 -30.99 6.03 15.12
C LEU A 257 -29.54 6.39 15.46
N VAL A 258 -28.58 5.90 14.67
CA VAL A 258 -27.14 6.10 14.93
C VAL A 258 -26.79 7.59 14.83
N SER A 259 -27.32 8.30 13.84
CA SER A 259 -27.18 9.75 13.70
C SER A 259 -27.75 10.51 14.91
N ARG A 260 -28.93 10.13 15.43
CA ARG A 260 -29.54 10.77 16.62
C ARG A 260 -28.79 10.52 17.93
N CYS A 261 -28.08 9.39 18.05
CA CYS A 261 -27.30 9.03 19.23
C CYS A 261 -25.81 9.42 19.12
N SER A 262 -25.38 9.94 17.97
CA SER A 262 -23.96 10.12 17.58
C SER A 262 -23.12 10.80 18.67
N HIS A 263 -23.53 11.96 19.14
CA HIS A 263 -22.86 12.78 20.17
C HIS A 263 -22.69 12.07 21.54
N THR A 264 -23.45 11.01 21.80
CA THR A 264 -23.33 10.16 23.01
C THR A 264 -22.63 8.82 22.75
N LEU A 265 -22.43 8.42 21.50
CA LEU A 265 -22.11 7.03 21.14
C LEU A 265 -20.63 6.70 21.41
N GLU A 266 -20.37 5.90 22.44
CA GLU A 266 -19.06 5.32 22.79
C GLU A 266 -18.78 4.01 22.02
N SER A 267 -19.82 3.23 21.70
CA SER A 267 -19.66 1.91 21.07
C SER A 267 -20.81 1.57 20.12
N LEU A 268 -20.45 1.17 18.90
CA LEU A 268 -21.37 0.64 17.89
C LEU A 268 -20.99 -0.79 17.49
N SER A 269 -21.97 -1.68 17.39
CA SER A 269 -21.83 -3.01 16.77
C SER A 269 -23.05 -3.29 15.88
N LEU A 270 -22.84 -3.49 14.57
CA LEU A 270 -23.91 -3.72 13.58
C LEU A 270 -23.71 -5.02 12.79
N ASP A 271 -24.49 -6.05 13.11
CA ASP A 271 -24.61 -7.28 12.33
C ASP A 271 -25.60 -7.10 11.17
N CYS A 272 -25.04 -7.05 9.97
CA CYS A 272 -25.66 -6.79 8.68
C CYS A 272 -25.39 -7.98 7.73
N SER A 273 -25.35 -9.21 8.27
CA SER A 273 -25.01 -10.45 7.55
C SER A 273 -26.04 -10.88 6.48
N PHE A 274 -27.17 -10.18 6.36
CA PHE A 274 -28.23 -10.46 5.39
C PHE A 274 -28.15 -9.54 4.17
N GLN A 275 -28.68 -9.99 3.02
CA GLN A 275 -28.55 -9.25 1.76
C GLN A 275 -29.29 -7.90 1.80
N LEU A 276 -28.54 -6.82 1.57
CA LEU A 276 -29.07 -5.50 1.29
C LEU A 276 -29.24 -5.33 -0.22
N GLU A 277 -30.48 -5.10 -0.66
CA GLU A 277 -30.86 -4.99 -2.07
C GLU A 277 -30.83 -3.55 -2.60
N SER A 278 -30.45 -2.58 -1.77
CA SER A 278 -30.49 -1.15 -2.08
C SER A 278 -29.22 -0.42 -1.64
N ARG A 279 -28.82 0.62 -2.39
CA ARG A 279 -27.77 1.56 -1.98
C ARG A 279 -28.28 2.36 -0.78
N LEU A 280 -27.58 2.25 0.35
CA LEU A 280 -27.91 2.97 1.58
C LEU A 280 -27.13 4.29 1.67
N PRO A 281 -27.65 5.33 2.33
CA PRO A 281 -26.82 6.44 2.80
C PRO A 281 -25.82 5.91 3.85
N PRO A 282 -24.56 6.39 3.85
CA PRO A 282 -23.58 6.06 4.88
C PRO A 282 -24.05 6.54 6.27
N LEU A 283 -23.49 5.94 7.32
CA LEU A 283 -23.65 6.45 8.69
C LEU A 283 -22.85 7.74 8.84
N ASP A 284 -23.49 8.78 9.36
CA ASP A 284 -22.83 10.01 9.75
C ASP A 284 -22.35 9.92 11.21
N PHE A 285 -21.03 9.86 11.36
CA PHE A 285 -20.30 9.87 12.62
C PHE A 285 -19.55 11.20 12.84
N SER A 286 -19.93 12.25 12.12
CA SER A 286 -19.25 13.55 12.15
C SER A 286 -19.42 14.29 13.47
N ASP A 287 -20.50 14.01 14.22
CA ASP A 287 -20.77 14.46 15.60
C ASP A 287 -20.36 13.43 16.67
N ALA A 288 -19.89 12.24 16.27
CA ALA A 288 -19.62 11.12 17.18
C ALA A 288 -18.27 11.24 17.90
N GLU A 289 -18.08 12.30 18.70
CA GLU A 289 -16.80 12.63 19.35
C GLU A 289 -16.30 11.56 20.32
N GLN A 290 -17.20 10.82 21.00
CA GLN A 290 -16.88 9.84 22.05
C GLN A 290 -16.64 8.41 21.53
N LEU A 291 -16.77 8.18 20.22
CA LEU A 291 -16.83 6.84 19.64
C LEU A 291 -15.50 6.09 19.77
N GLU A 292 -15.43 5.14 20.70
CA GLU A 292 -14.23 4.35 20.97
C GLU A 292 -14.14 3.06 20.15
N ASN A 293 -15.28 2.41 19.92
CA ASN A 293 -15.34 1.06 19.37
C ASN A 293 -16.40 0.98 18.27
N VAL A 294 -15.97 0.62 17.06
CA VAL A 294 -16.86 0.38 15.92
C VAL A 294 -16.70 -1.06 15.45
N GLU A 295 -17.79 -1.80 15.41
CA GLU A 295 -17.86 -3.16 14.89
C GLU A 295 -18.95 -3.27 13.83
N PHE A 296 -18.61 -3.83 12.68
CA PHE A 296 -19.58 -4.18 11.65
C PHE A 296 -19.39 -5.65 11.27
N SER A 297 -20.47 -6.39 11.12
CA SER A 297 -20.49 -7.73 10.52
C SER A 297 -21.33 -7.69 9.24
N TRP A 298 -20.85 -8.17 8.10
CA TRP A 298 -21.51 -7.89 6.81
C TRP A 298 -21.34 -8.96 5.72
N SER A 299 -22.22 -8.92 4.71
CA SER A 299 -21.96 -9.53 3.40
C SER A 299 -21.15 -8.59 2.48
N LEU A 300 -20.24 -9.13 1.67
CA LEU A 300 -19.22 -8.37 0.92
C LEU A 300 -19.73 -7.17 0.11
N ARG A 301 -20.94 -7.25 -0.47
CA ARG A 301 -21.57 -6.19 -1.29
C ARG A 301 -21.75 -4.83 -0.61
N ASN A 302 -21.50 -4.75 0.70
CA ASN A 302 -21.70 -3.54 1.50
C ASN A 302 -20.41 -2.72 1.70
N VAL A 303 -19.23 -3.17 1.26
CA VAL A 303 -17.93 -2.55 1.64
C VAL A 303 -17.89 -1.03 1.39
N TRP A 304 -18.41 -0.54 0.25
CA TRP A 304 -18.54 0.89 -0.05
C TRP A 304 -19.31 1.68 1.02
N TRP A 305 -20.39 1.10 1.56
CA TRP A 305 -21.20 1.76 2.60
C TRP A 305 -20.41 1.92 3.89
N ILE A 306 -19.55 0.96 4.25
CA ILE A 306 -18.69 1.10 5.44
C ILE A 306 -17.51 2.03 5.19
N THR A 307 -16.88 2.02 4.01
CA THR A 307 -15.77 2.97 3.72
C THR A 307 -16.28 4.41 3.75
N ALA A 308 -17.40 4.70 3.09
CA ALA A 308 -18.08 5.99 3.16
C ALA A 308 -18.53 6.35 4.60
N SER A 309 -19.03 5.38 5.39
CA SER A 309 -19.38 5.62 6.80
C SER A 309 -18.16 5.97 7.65
N LEU A 310 -17.09 5.17 7.58
CA LEU A 310 -15.88 5.36 8.41
C LEU A 310 -15.13 6.65 8.07
N GLN A 311 -15.24 7.16 6.83
CA GLN A 311 -14.70 8.47 6.45
C GLN A 311 -15.35 9.64 7.22
N THR A 312 -16.59 9.51 7.70
CA THR A 312 -17.25 10.58 8.48
C THR A 312 -16.82 10.65 9.95
N VAL A 313 -16.22 9.59 10.50
CA VAL A 313 -15.89 9.51 11.94
C VAL A 313 -14.93 10.62 12.33
N LYS A 314 -15.29 11.47 13.31
CA LYS A 314 -14.37 12.49 13.87
C LYS A 314 -13.80 12.16 15.25
N SER A 315 -14.20 11.05 15.86
CA SER A 315 -13.67 10.61 17.17
C SER A 315 -12.14 10.58 17.20
N LYS A 316 -11.61 11.17 18.29
CA LYS A 316 -10.22 11.10 18.75
C LYS A 316 -9.99 9.96 19.77
N TYR A 317 -11.06 9.33 20.24
CA TYR A 317 -11.03 8.22 21.19
C TYR A 317 -11.19 6.84 20.53
N LEU A 318 -11.28 6.79 19.19
CA LEU A 318 -11.42 5.55 18.43
C LEU A 318 -10.22 4.63 18.66
N ARG A 319 -10.42 3.54 19.41
CA ARG A 319 -9.40 2.54 19.77
C ARG A 319 -9.45 1.31 18.86
N GLN A 320 -10.65 0.90 18.44
CA GLN A 320 -10.85 -0.34 17.71
C GLN A 320 -11.92 -0.20 16.63
N ILE A 321 -11.54 -0.56 15.40
CA ILE A 321 -12.45 -0.86 14.30
C ILE A 321 -12.39 -2.37 14.07
N THR A 322 -13.53 -3.05 14.10
CA THR A 322 -13.66 -4.49 13.81
C THR A 322 -14.56 -4.67 12.59
N ILE A 323 -14.11 -5.47 11.63
CA ILE A 323 -14.81 -5.70 10.36
C ILE A 323 -14.93 -7.20 10.17
N GLU A 324 -16.12 -7.76 10.35
CA GLU A 324 -16.39 -9.18 10.20
C GLU A 324 -17.06 -9.44 8.84
N VAL A 325 -16.33 -10.07 7.93
CA VAL A 325 -16.83 -10.39 6.61
C VAL A 325 -17.49 -11.78 6.66
N CYS A 326 -18.81 -11.80 6.74
CA CYS A 326 -19.63 -13.02 6.79
C CYS A 326 -19.97 -13.51 5.37
N SER A 327 -19.37 -14.65 4.99
CA SER A 327 -19.61 -15.33 3.72
C SER A 327 -20.52 -16.54 3.90
N ALA A 328 -21.79 -16.38 3.54
CA ALA A 328 -22.77 -17.45 3.62
C ALA A 328 -22.72 -18.45 2.43
N ARG A 329 -22.18 -18.05 1.27
CA ARG A 329 -22.34 -18.80 0.00
C ARG A 329 -21.21 -18.69 -1.05
N PHE A 330 -20.02 -18.18 -0.74
CA PHE A 330 -18.96 -18.11 -1.77
C PHE A 330 -18.30 -19.47 -2.05
N TYR A 331 -18.55 -19.99 -3.26
CA TYR A 331 -17.57 -20.82 -3.96
C TYR A 331 -16.44 -19.91 -4.47
N LEU A 332 -15.21 -20.41 -4.47
CA LEU A 332 -13.98 -19.65 -4.79
C LEU A 332 -13.91 -18.92 -6.16
N PRO A 333 -14.58 -19.33 -7.27
CA PRO A 333 -14.36 -18.72 -8.59
C PRO A 333 -14.79 -17.26 -8.83
N GLN A 334 -15.22 -16.50 -7.82
CA GLN A 334 -15.76 -15.14 -7.98
C GLN A 334 -14.88 -14.01 -7.41
N ILE A 335 -13.59 -14.28 -7.17
CA ILE A 335 -12.64 -13.31 -6.56
C ILE A 335 -12.51 -12.02 -7.40
N ASP A 336 -12.49 -12.11 -8.73
CA ASP A 336 -12.28 -10.95 -9.62
C ASP A 336 -13.40 -9.90 -9.52
N VAL A 337 -14.62 -10.31 -9.17
CA VAL A 337 -15.78 -9.42 -8.97
C VAL A 337 -15.60 -8.58 -7.70
N LEU A 338 -14.85 -9.08 -6.72
CA LEU A 338 -14.66 -8.48 -5.40
C LEU A 338 -13.43 -7.57 -5.33
N LEU A 339 -12.55 -7.57 -6.34
CA LEU A 339 -11.29 -6.83 -6.31
C LEU A 339 -11.48 -5.33 -6.01
N PRO A 340 -12.38 -4.59 -6.68
CA PRO A 340 -12.56 -3.15 -6.43
C PRO A 340 -13.08 -2.85 -5.02
N GLU A 341 -13.97 -3.69 -4.49
CA GLU A 341 -14.48 -3.57 -3.12
C GLU A 341 -13.33 -3.74 -2.11
N TRP A 342 -12.43 -4.71 -2.32
CA TRP A 342 -11.24 -4.91 -1.48
C TRP A 342 -10.19 -3.81 -1.64
N GLU A 343 -10.01 -3.23 -2.82
CA GLU A 343 -9.13 -2.07 -3.03
C GLU A 343 -9.62 -0.85 -2.22
N ASP A 344 -10.93 -0.58 -2.21
CA ASP A 344 -11.53 0.47 -1.39
C ASP A 344 -11.31 0.23 0.11
N LEU A 345 -11.49 -1.01 0.59
CA LEU A 345 -11.26 -1.35 2.00
C LEU A 345 -9.77 -1.24 2.40
N ASN A 346 -8.87 -1.61 1.49
CA ASN A 346 -7.42 -1.54 1.70
C ASN A 346 -6.92 -0.08 1.67
N ARG A 347 -7.47 0.75 0.78
CA ARG A 347 -7.29 2.20 0.75
C ARG A 347 -7.73 2.83 2.07
N LEU A 348 -8.97 2.59 2.50
CA LEU A 348 -9.49 3.11 3.78
C LEU A 348 -8.65 2.64 4.97
N SER A 349 -8.26 1.36 5.00
CA SER A 349 -7.42 0.81 6.08
C SER A 349 -6.06 1.51 6.15
N SER A 350 -5.50 1.90 5.00
CA SER A 350 -4.27 2.70 4.90
C SER A 350 -4.48 4.14 5.35
N GLU A 351 -5.58 4.79 4.93
CA GLU A 351 -5.96 6.15 5.34
C GLU A 351 -6.19 6.27 6.85
N LEU A 352 -6.91 5.31 7.45
CA LEU A 352 -7.16 5.24 8.90
C LEU A 352 -5.89 4.97 9.71
N TRP A 353 -5.01 4.10 9.20
CA TRP A 353 -3.70 3.87 9.80
C TRP A 353 -2.82 5.13 9.78
N ILE A 354 -2.69 5.78 8.61
CA ILE A 354 -1.88 6.99 8.43
C ILE A 354 -2.42 8.17 9.27
N SER A 355 -3.74 8.38 9.27
CA SER A 355 -4.35 9.54 9.94
C SER A 355 -4.55 9.38 11.45
N ARG A 356 -4.70 8.14 11.97
CA ARG A 356 -5.09 7.90 13.38
C ARG A 356 -4.35 6.77 14.09
N SER A 357 -3.48 6.03 13.41
CA SER A 357 -2.83 4.81 13.95
C SER A 357 -3.82 3.72 14.41
N VAL A 358 -5.06 3.73 13.90
CA VAL A 358 -6.07 2.69 14.15
C VAL A 358 -6.06 1.73 12.96
N LEU A 359 -5.58 0.51 13.17
CA LEU A 359 -5.61 -0.54 12.15
C LEU A 359 -6.93 -1.34 12.26
N PRO A 360 -7.77 -1.42 11.21
CA PRO A 360 -8.99 -2.22 11.25
C PRO A 360 -8.72 -3.72 11.44
N LYS A 361 -9.33 -4.31 12.46
CA LYS A 361 -9.30 -5.76 12.68
C LYS A 361 -10.32 -6.45 11.79
N ILE A 362 -9.90 -6.79 10.58
CA ILE A 362 -10.69 -7.59 9.65
C ILE A 362 -10.66 -9.07 10.09
N LYS A 363 -11.83 -9.70 10.21
CA LYS A 363 -12.03 -11.15 10.42
C LYS A 363 -12.84 -11.67 9.24
N TYR A 364 -12.52 -12.84 8.69
CA TYR A 364 -13.35 -13.48 7.66
C TYR A 364 -14.01 -14.75 8.21
N TYR A 365 -15.34 -14.84 8.09
CA TYR A 365 -16.15 -15.97 8.53
C TYR A 365 -16.73 -16.67 7.29
N GLY A 366 -16.28 -17.90 7.01
CA GLY A 366 -16.72 -18.66 5.85
C GLY A 366 -16.82 -20.16 6.13
N ALA A 367 -17.97 -20.76 5.82
CA ALA A 367 -18.20 -22.21 5.85
C ALA A 367 -17.75 -22.95 7.14
N GLY A 368 -17.80 -22.29 8.30
CA GLY A 368 -17.42 -22.84 9.61
C GLY A 368 -16.00 -22.50 10.09
N TYR A 369 -15.20 -21.81 9.28
CA TYR A 369 -13.84 -21.38 9.64
C TYR A 369 -13.77 -19.86 9.83
N VAL A 370 -12.88 -19.43 10.74
CA VAL A 370 -12.50 -18.02 10.94
C VAL A 370 -11.08 -17.86 10.42
N LEU A 371 -10.90 -17.18 9.29
CA LEU A 371 -9.58 -16.95 8.71
C LEU A 371 -8.99 -15.62 9.24
N ASP A 372 -7.76 -15.68 9.73
CA ASP A 372 -6.93 -14.48 9.95
C ASP A 372 -6.36 -13.99 8.61
N LEU A 373 -6.09 -12.69 8.48
CA LEU A 373 -5.52 -12.08 7.27
C LEU A 373 -4.23 -12.78 6.81
N GLY A 374 -3.43 -13.30 7.75
CA GLY A 374 -2.21 -14.07 7.45
C GLY A 374 -2.45 -15.41 6.73
N GLU A 375 -3.65 -15.98 6.81
CA GLU A 375 -4.03 -17.22 6.14
C GLU A 375 -4.58 -16.96 4.72
N ILE A 376 -5.18 -15.79 4.51
CA ILE A 376 -5.68 -15.33 3.18
C ILE A 376 -4.57 -14.66 2.35
N ALA A 377 -3.46 -14.27 2.99
CA ALA A 377 -2.26 -13.68 2.37
C ALA A 377 -1.74 -14.36 1.08
N PRO A 378 -1.79 -15.70 0.90
CA PRO A 378 -1.37 -16.34 -0.36
C PRO A 378 -2.20 -15.91 -1.57
N ILE A 379 -3.49 -15.61 -1.37
CA ILE A 379 -4.45 -15.27 -2.44
C ILE A 379 -4.18 -13.86 -2.96
N PHE A 380 -3.89 -12.92 -2.06
CA PHE A 380 -3.63 -11.51 -2.41
C PHE A 380 -2.17 -11.21 -2.82
N LEU A 381 -1.28 -12.19 -2.74
CA LEU A 381 0.14 -12.02 -3.05
C LEU A 381 0.41 -11.52 -4.49
N PRO A 382 -0.27 -12.00 -5.56
CA PRO A 382 -0.07 -11.48 -6.92
C PRO A 382 -0.41 -9.99 -7.08
N GLU A 383 -1.22 -9.44 -6.18
CA GLU A 383 -1.66 -8.05 -6.21
C GLU A 383 -0.77 -7.17 -5.32
N LEU A 384 -0.48 -7.61 -4.10
CA LEU A 384 0.46 -6.95 -3.20
C LEU A 384 1.88 -6.83 -3.81
N THR A 385 2.29 -7.80 -4.62
CA THR A 385 3.58 -7.75 -5.34
C THR A 385 3.62 -6.74 -6.49
N LYS A 386 2.50 -6.11 -6.90
CA LYS A 386 2.56 -4.90 -7.74
C LYS A 386 3.23 -3.75 -6.99
N ARG A 387 2.99 -3.59 -5.68
CA ARG A 387 3.45 -2.45 -4.87
C ARG A 387 4.64 -2.84 -4.00
N LEU A 388 5.82 -2.96 -4.63
CA LEU A 388 7.07 -3.48 -4.04
C LEU A 388 7.44 -2.83 -2.69
N HIS A 389 7.15 -1.53 -2.50
CA HIS A 389 7.38 -0.82 -1.23
C HIS A 389 6.54 -1.36 -0.05
N LEU A 390 5.31 -1.84 -0.28
CA LEU A 390 4.46 -2.42 0.77
C LEU A 390 5.00 -3.76 1.26
N VAL A 391 5.68 -4.52 0.40
CA VAL A 391 6.15 -5.89 0.68
C VAL A 391 7.09 -5.94 1.89
N ALA A 392 7.91 -4.90 2.09
CA ALA A 392 8.73 -4.75 3.29
C ALA A 392 7.85 -4.54 4.54
N SER A 393 6.88 -3.62 4.46
CA SER A 393 5.95 -3.28 5.54
C SER A 393 5.01 -4.42 5.93
N LEU A 394 4.65 -5.33 5.02
CA LEU A 394 3.82 -6.52 5.34
C LEU A 394 4.38 -7.29 6.55
N SER A 395 5.70 -7.46 6.61
CA SER A 395 6.38 -8.16 7.72
C SER A 395 6.20 -7.49 9.10
N THR A 396 5.75 -6.24 9.14
CA THR A 396 5.49 -5.47 10.37
C THR A 396 4.03 -5.47 10.80
N LEU A 397 3.08 -5.89 9.93
CA LEU A 397 1.64 -5.81 10.21
C LEU A 397 1.17 -6.78 11.31
N SER A 398 1.68 -8.01 11.32
CA SER A 398 1.36 -8.99 12.37
C SER A 398 2.41 -10.10 12.45
N LYS A 399 2.38 -10.89 13.53
CA LYS A 399 3.19 -12.12 13.65
C LYS A 399 2.84 -13.13 12.56
N SER A 400 1.56 -13.25 12.19
CA SER A 400 1.08 -14.11 11.09
C SER A 400 1.72 -13.71 9.77
N TRP A 401 1.72 -12.39 9.46
CA TRP A 401 2.39 -11.86 8.28
C TRP A 401 3.91 -12.04 8.30
N LEU A 402 4.58 -11.80 9.44
CA LEU A 402 6.02 -12.03 9.58
C LEU A 402 6.39 -13.50 9.29
N VAL A 403 5.62 -14.45 9.81
CA VAL A 403 5.80 -15.89 9.53
C VAL A 403 5.56 -16.18 8.05
N PHE A 404 4.43 -15.75 7.47
CA PHE A 404 4.13 -15.93 6.04
C PHE A 404 5.24 -15.38 5.13
N MET A 405 5.65 -14.12 5.37
CA MET A 405 6.71 -13.44 4.62
C MET A 405 8.04 -14.18 4.71
N THR A 406 8.36 -14.78 5.87
CA THR A 406 9.60 -15.56 6.07
C THR A 406 9.50 -16.93 5.41
N THR A 407 8.40 -17.67 5.60
CA THR A 407 8.20 -19.03 5.06
C THR A 407 8.03 -19.05 3.54
N LYS A 408 7.53 -17.96 2.94
CA LYS A 408 7.36 -17.83 1.48
C LYS A 408 8.37 -16.89 0.81
N GLU A 409 9.36 -16.39 1.56
CA GLU A 409 10.31 -15.35 1.14
C GLU A 409 10.86 -15.55 -0.29
N PHE A 410 11.41 -16.73 -0.58
CA PHE A 410 11.95 -17.07 -1.90
C PHE A 410 10.90 -16.90 -3.02
N SER A 411 9.67 -17.39 -2.82
CA SER A 411 8.60 -17.32 -3.81
C SER A 411 8.12 -15.88 -4.02
N ILE A 412 7.98 -15.11 -2.94
CA ILE A 412 7.57 -13.71 -2.96
C ILE A 412 8.57 -12.90 -3.79
N TYR A 413 9.86 -12.94 -3.43
CA TYR A 413 10.87 -12.15 -4.12
C TYR A 413 11.22 -12.68 -5.53
N ARG A 414 11.07 -13.99 -5.81
CA ARG A 414 11.16 -14.52 -7.19
C ARG A 414 10.00 -14.02 -8.06
N SER A 415 8.78 -13.97 -7.52
CA SER A 415 7.61 -13.46 -8.26
C SER A 415 7.73 -11.96 -8.56
N ILE A 416 8.21 -11.18 -7.59
CA ILE A 416 8.59 -9.77 -7.77
C ILE A 416 9.66 -9.64 -8.86
N SER A 417 10.72 -10.45 -8.79
CA SER A 417 11.84 -10.38 -9.75
C SER A 417 11.45 -10.81 -11.16
N LYS A 418 10.51 -11.75 -11.34
CA LYS A 418 9.94 -12.02 -12.67
C LYS A 418 9.11 -10.83 -13.18
N ARG A 419 8.25 -10.24 -12.33
CA ARG A 419 7.32 -9.18 -12.74
C ARG A 419 8.00 -7.89 -13.19
N TYR A 420 9.12 -7.50 -12.57
CA TYR A 420 9.76 -6.20 -12.79
C TYR A 420 10.73 -6.17 -14.00
N GLY A 421 10.53 -7.04 -15.01
CA GLY A 421 11.38 -7.09 -16.22
C GLY A 421 12.86 -7.31 -15.86
N CYS A 422 13.08 -8.29 -14.98
CA CYS A 422 14.23 -8.35 -14.08
C CYS A 422 14.97 -9.71 -14.11
N THR A 423 14.36 -10.73 -14.69
CA THR A 423 15.04 -11.93 -15.20
C THR A 423 14.85 -11.96 -16.71
N SER A 424 15.84 -12.40 -17.49
CA SER A 424 15.57 -12.85 -18.85
C SER A 424 14.55 -13.99 -18.81
N GLU A 425 13.65 -14.06 -19.80
CA GLU A 425 12.56 -15.04 -19.78
C GLU A 425 13.09 -16.48 -19.89
N ASP A 426 14.19 -16.66 -20.63
CA ASP A 426 14.92 -17.93 -20.83
C ASP A 426 15.74 -18.37 -19.61
N GLY A 427 15.86 -17.51 -18.59
CA GLY A 427 16.67 -17.74 -17.38
C GLY A 427 16.03 -18.69 -16.36
N GLU A 428 15.86 -19.96 -16.70
CA GLU A 428 15.38 -21.02 -15.79
C GLU A 428 16.39 -21.40 -14.67
N ASP A 429 17.48 -20.66 -14.53
CA ASP A 429 18.61 -20.98 -13.65
C ASP A 429 18.22 -21.03 -12.15
N SER A 430 18.05 -22.26 -11.66
CA SER A 430 17.48 -22.55 -10.33
C SER A 430 18.27 -21.96 -9.14
N ALA A 431 19.53 -21.61 -9.35
CA ALA A 431 20.38 -20.94 -8.37
C ALA A 431 19.89 -19.53 -7.99
N GLY A 432 19.23 -18.82 -8.92
CA GLY A 432 18.86 -17.42 -8.76
C GLY A 432 20.05 -16.45 -8.70
N PRO A 433 19.80 -15.15 -8.51
CA PRO A 433 20.84 -14.12 -8.57
C PRO A 433 21.80 -14.18 -7.35
N PRO A 434 23.05 -13.71 -7.48
CA PRO A 434 24.01 -13.66 -6.37
C PRO A 434 23.47 -12.90 -5.14
N GLY A 435 23.39 -13.62 -4.00
CA GLY A 435 22.76 -13.12 -2.76
C GLY A 435 21.27 -13.45 -2.61
N GLY A 436 20.66 -14.12 -3.60
CA GLY A 436 19.28 -14.56 -3.60
C GLY A 436 18.26 -13.46 -3.97
N TRP A 437 17.07 -13.90 -4.37
CA TRP A 437 15.99 -13.04 -4.87
C TRP A 437 15.66 -11.84 -3.96
N LYS A 438 15.74 -12.00 -2.63
CA LYS A 438 15.51 -10.92 -1.66
C LYS A 438 16.56 -9.81 -1.78
N ALA A 439 17.85 -10.15 -1.63
CA ALA A 439 18.92 -9.16 -1.67
C ALA A 439 18.99 -8.48 -3.03
N TRP A 440 18.68 -9.22 -4.09
CA TRP A 440 18.63 -8.71 -5.45
C TRP A 440 17.42 -7.80 -5.72
N SER A 441 16.21 -8.19 -5.27
CA SER A 441 15.01 -7.32 -5.32
C SER A 441 15.21 -6.03 -4.52
N ILE A 442 15.82 -6.12 -3.33
CA ILE A 442 16.17 -4.96 -2.50
C ILE A 442 17.20 -4.09 -3.23
N ARG A 443 18.22 -4.66 -3.88
CA ARG A 443 19.20 -3.91 -4.67
C ARG A 443 18.53 -3.19 -5.84
N LYS A 444 17.67 -3.87 -6.61
CA LYS A 444 16.90 -3.26 -7.71
C LYS A 444 16.03 -2.12 -7.19
N PHE A 445 15.25 -2.33 -6.14
CA PHE A 445 14.43 -1.29 -5.52
C PHE A 445 15.25 -0.11 -4.98
N GLN A 446 16.41 -0.35 -4.36
CA GLN A 446 17.34 0.71 -3.95
C GLN A 446 17.92 1.48 -5.15
N THR A 447 18.18 0.80 -6.27
CA THR A 447 18.59 1.43 -7.54
C THR A 447 17.45 2.27 -8.12
N GLU A 448 16.20 1.78 -8.16
CA GLU A 448 15.05 2.58 -8.59
C GLU A 448 14.85 3.81 -7.68
N LEU A 449 14.93 3.64 -6.35
CA LEU A 449 14.85 4.74 -5.38
C LEU A 449 15.98 5.77 -5.55
N ARG A 450 17.19 5.35 -5.95
CA ARG A 450 18.29 6.26 -6.32
C ARG A 450 18.00 7.01 -7.61
N TRP A 451 17.45 6.34 -8.63
CA TRP A 451 17.06 6.97 -9.88
C TRP A 451 15.95 8.02 -9.71
N VAL A 452 15.04 7.85 -8.74
CA VAL A 452 14.03 8.86 -8.38
C VAL A 452 14.46 9.76 -7.21
N GLY A 453 15.75 9.80 -6.86
CA GLY A 453 16.32 10.67 -5.80
C GLY A 453 15.94 10.35 -4.35
N LYS A 454 14.99 9.42 -4.12
CA LYS A 454 14.50 8.99 -2.80
C LYS A 454 15.56 8.24 -1.97
N LEU A 455 16.69 7.86 -2.56
CA LEU A 455 17.91 7.47 -1.87
C LEU A 455 19.11 8.20 -2.49
N PRO A 456 20.17 8.49 -1.71
CA PRO A 456 21.41 9.04 -2.27
C PRO A 456 22.02 8.05 -3.27
N GLY A 457 22.23 8.52 -4.49
CA GLY A 457 23.17 7.90 -5.41
C GLY A 457 24.55 7.86 -4.77
N ASN A 458 25.29 6.78 -5.02
CA ASN A 458 26.70 6.68 -4.61
C ASN A 458 27.56 6.65 -5.88
N PRO A 459 27.71 7.81 -6.57
CA PRO A 459 28.35 7.87 -7.88
C PRO A 459 29.83 7.49 -7.77
N TYR A 460 30.21 6.42 -8.46
CA TYR A 460 31.59 6.00 -8.55
C TYR A 460 32.28 6.82 -9.65
N MET A 461 33.03 7.86 -9.25
CA MET A 461 33.80 8.68 -10.17
C MET A 461 35.11 7.96 -10.51
N VAL A 462 35.26 7.58 -11.78
CA VAL A 462 36.49 6.97 -12.31
C VAL A 462 37.18 7.98 -13.23
N THR A 463 38.40 8.35 -12.88
CA THR A 463 39.29 9.06 -13.81
C THR A 463 40.00 8.02 -14.67
N LEU A 464 39.41 7.64 -15.81
CA LEU A 464 39.94 6.56 -16.66
C LEU A 464 41.34 6.86 -17.21
N LEU A 465 41.57 8.12 -17.62
CA LEU A 465 42.77 8.56 -18.34
C LEU A 465 43.03 10.03 -17.99
N GLU A 466 44.10 10.34 -17.24
CA GLU A 466 44.38 11.72 -16.79
C GLU A 466 45.03 12.62 -17.87
N ASP A 467 45.78 12.03 -18.81
CA ASP A 467 46.62 12.78 -19.77
C ASP A 467 46.09 12.81 -21.23
N MET A 468 44.97 12.14 -21.54
CA MET A 468 44.53 11.87 -22.93
C MET A 468 43.70 13.00 -23.59
N GLY A 469 43.83 14.23 -23.10
CA GLY A 469 43.14 15.40 -23.67
C GLY A 469 41.64 15.46 -23.39
N ASN A 470 40.92 16.29 -24.14
CA ASN A 470 39.49 16.52 -23.93
C ASN A 470 38.63 15.39 -24.54
N PHE A 471 37.74 14.78 -23.78
CA PHE A 471 36.78 13.78 -24.29
C PHE A 471 35.81 14.37 -25.31
N TYR A 472 35.50 13.61 -26.36
CA TYR A 472 34.52 13.94 -27.40
C TYR A 472 33.33 12.96 -27.42
N GLY A 473 33.60 11.65 -27.27
CA GLY A 473 32.58 10.60 -27.30
C GLY A 473 32.86 9.47 -26.31
N ILE A 474 31.80 8.79 -25.87
CA ILE A 474 31.85 7.59 -25.03
C ILE A 474 30.82 6.57 -25.49
N LYS A 475 31.19 5.29 -25.47
CA LYS A 475 30.33 4.11 -25.65
C LYS A 475 30.70 3.06 -24.62
N LEU A 476 29.77 2.15 -24.33
CA LEU A 476 29.88 1.17 -23.26
C LEU A 476 29.33 -0.17 -23.76
N ASP A 477 30.10 -1.23 -23.55
CA ASP A 477 29.65 -2.63 -23.69
C ASP A 477 29.75 -3.25 -22.29
N GLU A 478 28.63 -3.30 -21.56
CA GLU A 478 28.61 -3.86 -20.20
C GLU A 478 28.78 -5.38 -20.20
N GLU A 479 28.35 -6.07 -21.27
CA GLU A 479 28.42 -7.53 -21.41
C GLU A 479 29.85 -7.99 -21.73
N ALA A 480 30.52 -7.34 -22.68
CA ALA A 480 31.94 -7.56 -22.95
C ALA A 480 32.87 -6.78 -22.00
N GLY A 481 32.31 -6.00 -21.07
CA GLY A 481 33.01 -5.39 -19.94
C GLY A 481 34.05 -4.33 -20.31
N TYR A 482 33.75 -3.43 -21.26
CA TYR A 482 34.66 -2.34 -21.64
C TYR A 482 33.95 -1.04 -22.03
N VAL A 483 34.71 0.06 -21.95
CA VAL A 483 34.33 1.42 -22.36
C VAL A 483 35.14 1.81 -23.59
N ILE A 484 34.52 2.41 -24.59
CA ILE A 484 35.17 3.01 -25.76
C ILE A 484 35.10 4.54 -25.60
N ASN A 485 36.24 5.21 -25.64
CA ASN A 485 36.35 6.67 -25.53
C ASN A 485 37.00 7.27 -26.77
N THR A 486 36.49 8.40 -27.27
CA THR A 486 37.16 9.24 -28.28
C THR A 486 37.40 10.66 -27.76
N PHE A 487 38.39 11.34 -28.33
CA PHE A 487 38.90 12.63 -27.84
C PHE A 487 38.89 13.70 -28.94
N ILE A 488 38.87 14.98 -28.53
CA ILE A 488 38.76 16.16 -29.41
C ILE A 488 40.02 16.32 -30.25
N GLU A 489 41.19 16.21 -29.61
CA GLU A 489 42.53 16.11 -30.20
C GLU A 489 42.76 14.72 -30.87
N GLY A 490 41.65 14.13 -31.32
CA GLY A 490 41.50 12.85 -31.95
C GLY A 490 41.76 11.65 -31.06
N GLY A 491 41.41 10.47 -31.58
CA GLY A 491 41.87 9.19 -31.04
C GLY A 491 40.75 8.35 -30.45
N LEU A 492 41.09 7.09 -30.22
CA LEU A 492 40.19 6.11 -29.64
C LEU A 492 40.95 5.20 -28.69
N VAL A 493 40.38 5.00 -27.49
CA VAL A 493 40.87 4.10 -26.45
C VAL A 493 39.73 3.22 -25.98
N VAL A 494 39.92 1.90 -26.01
CA VAL A 494 39.05 0.92 -25.35
C VAL A 494 39.70 0.52 -24.03
N SER A 495 39.00 0.73 -22.93
CA SER A 495 39.47 0.45 -21.57
C SER A 495 38.53 -0.51 -20.85
N ASP A 496 39.09 -1.42 -20.06
CA ASP A 496 38.31 -2.36 -19.23
C ASP A 496 37.41 -1.62 -18.22
N ILE A 497 36.16 -2.06 -18.05
CA ILE A 497 35.22 -1.42 -17.12
C ILE A 497 35.62 -1.59 -15.64
N SER A 498 36.40 -2.64 -15.32
CA SER A 498 36.66 -3.10 -13.95
C SER A 498 38.04 -2.77 -13.40
N ASP A 499 39.09 -2.78 -14.23
CA ASP A 499 40.47 -2.41 -13.84
C ASP A 499 41.05 -1.22 -14.64
N HIS A 500 40.28 -0.68 -15.59
CA HIS A 500 40.58 0.52 -16.38
C HIS A 500 41.83 0.41 -17.27
N ARG A 501 42.43 -0.78 -17.41
CA ARG A 501 43.53 -1.00 -18.34
C ARG A 501 43.08 -0.76 -19.78
N ILE A 502 43.99 -0.24 -20.61
CA ILE A 502 43.73 -0.11 -22.05
C ILE A 502 43.80 -1.51 -22.69
N LEU A 503 42.71 -1.93 -23.32
CA LEU A 503 42.55 -3.19 -24.04
C LEU A 503 42.93 -3.05 -25.53
N TRP A 504 42.65 -1.88 -26.11
CA TRP A 504 42.92 -1.53 -27.51
C TRP A 504 43.00 -0.01 -27.66
N SER A 505 43.77 0.49 -28.62
CA SER A 505 43.80 1.93 -28.94
C SER A 505 44.27 2.19 -30.37
N LEU A 506 43.86 3.32 -30.93
CA LEU A 506 44.35 3.84 -32.22
C LEU A 506 45.35 4.98 -32.03
N GLU A 507 46.45 4.90 -32.77
CA GLU A 507 47.56 5.87 -32.74
C GLU A 507 47.18 7.26 -33.27
N GLU A 508 48.07 8.23 -33.07
CA GLU A 508 47.87 9.61 -33.51
C GLU A 508 47.83 9.78 -35.03
N GLU A 509 48.55 8.93 -35.77
CA GLU A 509 48.54 8.94 -37.24
C GLU A 509 47.18 8.54 -37.87
N PHE A 510 46.21 8.06 -37.08
CA PHE A 510 44.88 7.62 -37.57
C PHE A 510 43.74 8.55 -37.12
N ARG A 511 44.08 9.80 -36.77
CA ARG A 511 43.18 10.78 -36.15
C ARG A 511 42.96 12.01 -37.04
N PRO A 512 41.79 12.17 -37.67
CA PRO A 512 41.24 13.51 -37.83
C PRO A 512 40.74 14.02 -36.48
N ASP A 513 40.76 15.34 -36.28
CA ASP A 513 40.14 15.96 -35.10
C ASP A 513 38.63 15.67 -35.05
N TYR A 514 38.06 15.59 -33.85
CA TYR A 514 36.61 15.38 -33.61
C TYR A 514 36.03 14.07 -34.20
N VAL A 515 36.73 12.94 -34.05
CA VAL A 515 36.22 11.61 -34.49
C VAL A 515 34.92 11.25 -33.75
N HIS A 516 33.78 11.37 -34.44
CA HIS A 516 32.51 10.84 -33.95
C HIS A 516 32.53 9.31 -34.07
N CYS A 517 32.09 8.63 -33.00
CA CYS A 517 32.00 7.19 -32.92
C CYS A 517 30.58 6.77 -32.53
N ASP A 518 30.12 5.66 -33.11
CA ASP A 518 28.99 4.91 -32.57
C ASP A 518 29.34 3.42 -32.51
N TYR A 519 28.71 2.74 -31.56
CA TYR A 519 28.98 1.35 -31.25
C TYR A 519 27.67 0.65 -30.88
N ASP A 520 27.40 -0.49 -31.53
CA ASP A 520 26.31 -1.39 -31.21
C ASP A 520 26.60 -2.80 -31.79
N ASP A 521 26.07 -3.83 -31.15
CA ASP A 521 26.30 -5.26 -31.43
C ASP A 521 27.68 -5.58 -32.05
N GLY A 522 28.76 -5.30 -31.32
CA GLY A 522 30.10 -5.66 -31.79
C GLY A 522 30.67 -4.85 -32.96
N TYR A 523 29.89 -3.99 -33.61
CA TYR A 523 30.36 -3.07 -34.65
C TYR A 523 30.72 -1.70 -34.05
N LEU A 524 31.87 -1.16 -34.46
CA LEU A 524 32.38 0.16 -34.10
C LEU A 524 32.56 0.98 -35.38
N VAL A 525 31.84 2.09 -35.53
CA VAL A 525 31.92 2.96 -36.70
C VAL A 525 32.57 4.28 -36.33
N LEU A 526 33.58 4.68 -37.11
CA LEU A 526 34.30 5.95 -37.02
C LEU A 526 34.11 6.74 -38.32
N ASN A 527 33.71 8.01 -38.24
CA ASN A 527 33.48 8.85 -39.42
C ASN A 527 34.65 9.82 -39.67
N LEU A 528 35.20 9.78 -40.88
CA LEU A 528 36.28 10.62 -41.36
C LEU A 528 35.83 11.38 -42.64
N TYR A 529 35.03 12.44 -42.45
CA TYR A 529 34.60 13.42 -43.48
C TYR A 529 33.75 12.90 -44.66
N ASP A 530 34.31 12.04 -45.50
CA ASP A 530 33.72 11.46 -46.71
C ASP A 530 33.65 9.93 -46.67
N HIS A 531 34.18 9.30 -45.62
CA HIS A 531 34.11 7.84 -45.42
C HIS A 531 33.89 7.44 -43.95
N CYS A 532 33.18 6.33 -43.74
CA CYS A 532 33.00 5.70 -42.43
C CYS A 532 33.82 4.40 -42.35
N LYS A 533 34.83 4.37 -41.47
CA LYS A 533 35.65 3.18 -41.19
C LYS A 533 34.96 2.32 -40.12
N VAL A 534 34.55 1.12 -40.53
CA VAL A 534 33.85 0.12 -39.71
C VAL A 534 34.84 -0.90 -39.17
N TRP A 535 34.75 -1.19 -37.87
CA TRP A 535 35.52 -2.22 -37.20
C TRP A 535 34.57 -3.22 -36.52
N ARG A 536 34.95 -4.50 -36.44
CA ARG A 536 34.20 -5.54 -35.72
C ARG A 536 35.00 -6.01 -34.50
N ARG A 537 34.33 -6.33 -33.39
CA ARG A 537 34.92 -7.03 -32.23
C ARG A 537 35.76 -8.21 -32.73
N ARG A 538 37.01 -8.30 -32.30
CA ARG A 538 37.99 -9.24 -32.86
C ARG A 538 37.65 -10.70 -32.58
N ILE A 539 36.94 -10.99 -31.49
CA ILE A 539 36.45 -12.32 -31.16
C ILE A 539 35.39 -12.78 -32.16
N ASP A 540 34.36 -11.96 -32.42
CA ASP A 540 33.29 -12.22 -33.39
C ASP A 540 33.81 -12.49 -34.82
N VAL A 541 34.92 -11.87 -35.22
CA VAL A 541 35.53 -12.08 -36.55
C VAL A 541 36.09 -13.50 -36.74
N LEU A 542 36.42 -14.21 -35.66
CA LEU A 542 36.96 -15.58 -35.73
C LEU A 542 35.93 -16.61 -36.17
N ASP A 543 34.68 -16.45 -35.75
CA ASP A 543 33.59 -17.39 -36.08
C ASP A 543 32.98 -17.12 -37.47
N ILE A 544 33.16 -15.91 -38.02
CA ILE A 544 32.67 -15.55 -39.35
C ILE A 544 33.63 -16.07 -40.45
N PRO A 545 33.19 -16.97 -41.35
CA PRO A 545 34.02 -17.49 -42.43
C PRO A 545 34.50 -16.39 -43.39
N ASP A 546 35.71 -16.53 -43.96
CA ASP A 546 36.30 -15.54 -44.88
C ASP A 546 35.38 -15.14 -46.06
N LYS A 547 34.50 -16.05 -46.49
CA LYS A 547 33.52 -15.82 -47.59
C LYS A 547 32.32 -14.94 -47.20
N ALA A 548 32.07 -14.75 -45.92
CA ALA A 548 30.97 -13.95 -45.39
C ALA A 548 31.40 -12.54 -44.95
N ARG A 549 32.70 -12.21 -45.06
CA ARG A 549 33.23 -10.87 -44.79
C ARG A 549 33.11 -9.98 -46.04
N PRO A 550 32.95 -8.65 -45.90
CA PRO A 550 32.88 -7.71 -47.02
C PRO A 550 34.00 -7.91 -48.06
N SER A 551 33.61 -7.99 -49.34
CA SER A 551 34.58 -8.24 -50.41
C SER A 551 35.52 -7.05 -50.60
N ARG A 552 36.83 -7.31 -50.70
CA ARG A 552 37.88 -6.29 -50.88
C ARG A 552 37.73 -5.41 -52.13
N SER A 553 36.90 -5.82 -53.07
CA SER A 553 36.74 -5.17 -54.39
C SER A 553 35.86 -3.92 -54.39
N GLN A 554 35.14 -3.60 -53.30
CA GLN A 554 34.24 -2.44 -53.31
C GLN A 554 34.22 -1.65 -51.98
N ASN A 555 33.83 -2.26 -50.86
CA ASN A 555 33.74 -1.60 -49.54
C ASN A 555 34.55 -2.29 -48.43
N GLY A 556 35.54 -3.12 -48.79
CA GLY A 556 36.39 -3.80 -47.82
C GLY A 556 37.27 -2.84 -46.98
N PRO A 557 38.02 -3.35 -45.99
CA PRO A 557 38.88 -2.53 -45.16
C PRO A 557 40.07 -2.00 -45.96
N ASP A 558 40.33 -0.70 -45.87
CA ASP A 558 41.42 -0.03 -46.59
C ASP A 558 42.80 -0.26 -45.96
N ASP A 559 43.86 0.11 -46.70
CA ASP A 559 45.24 -0.08 -46.26
C ASP A 559 45.59 0.75 -45.00
N GLU A 560 44.90 1.85 -44.71
CA GLU A 560 45.09 2.60 -43.47
C GLU A 560 44.50 1.86 -42.28
N MET A 561 43.29 1.31 -42.40
CA MET A 561 42.69 0.45 -41.37
C MET A 561 43.58 -0.77 -41.11
N VAL A 562 44.13 -1.38 -42.17
CA VAL A 562 45.05 -2.52 -42.04
C VAL A 562 46.38 -2.11 -41.41
N LYS A 563 46.93 -0.93 -41.72
CA LYS A 563 48.13 -0.37 -41.04
C LYS A 563 47.84 -0.11 -39.56
N GLY A 564 46.74 0.58 -39.24
CA GLY A 564 46.32 0.93 -37.88
C GLY A 564 46.05 -0.31 -37.03
N ASN A 565 45.41 -1.33 -37.59
CA ASN A 565 45.23 -2.61 -36.92
C ASN A 565 46.55 -3.30 -36.58
N ARG A 566 47.50 -3.39 -37.53
CA ARG A 566 48.82 -4.01 -37.27
C ARG A 566 49.61 -3.26 -36.18
N ILE A 567 49.44 -1.94 -36.11
CA ILE A 567 50.06 -1.08 -35.08
C ILE A 567 49.41 -1.31 -33.72
N ALA A 568 48.07 -1.31 -33.66
CA ALA A 568 47.33 -1.62 -32.43
C ALA A 568 47.64 -3.04 -31.93
N GLU A 569 47.57 -4.05 -32.81
CA GLU A 569 48.02 -5.42 -32.51
C GLU A 569 49.45 -5.43 -31.98
N GLY A 570 50.39 -4.75 -32.66
CA GLY A 570 51.79 -4.66 -32.27
C GLY A 570 52.01 -4.16 -30.84
N ARG A 571 51.22 -3.20 -30.38
CA ARG A 571 51.25 -2.65 -29.02
C ARG A 571 50.75 -3.62 -27.95
N TYR A 572 49.87 -4.56 -28.31
CA TYR A 572 49.26 -5.52 -27.37
C TYR A 572 49.70 -6.98 -27.62
N LEU A 573 50.64 -7.23 -28.54
CA LEU A 573 51.15 -8.56 -28.88
C LEU A 573 51.83 -9.30 -27.71
N ASP A 574 52.43 -8.59 -26.75
CA ASP A 574 52.99 -9.23 -25.55
C ASP A 574 51.89 -9.78 -24.63
N ALA A 575 50.68 -9.19 -24.62
CA ALA A 575 49.51 -9.79 -24.00
C ALA A 575 48.97 -10.98 -24.82
N SER A 576 49.08 -10.94 -26.16
CA SER A 576 48.71 -12.05 -27.06
C SER A 576 49.60 -13.29 -26.94
N ARG A 577 50.70 -13.23 -26.18
CA ARG A 577 51.47 -14.42 -25.76
C ARG A 577 50.83 -15.17 -24.59
N SER A 578 49.85 -14.56 -23.92
CA SER A 578 48.98 -15.26 -22.97
C SER A 578 48.07 -16.24 -23.71
N ARG A 579 47.87 -17.44 -23.13
CA ARG A 579 46.85 -18.39 -23.60
C ARG A 579 45.43 -18.06 -23.13
N ASP A 580 45.26 -16.97 -22.39
CA ASP A 580 43.96 -16.50 -21.93
C ASP A 580 43.11 -16.01 -23.14
N PRO A 581 41.95 -16.63 -23.46
CA PRO A 581 41.10 -16.17 -24.55
C PRO A 581 40.56 -14.74 -24.34
N ASN A 582 40.54 -14.24 -23.10
CA ASN A 582 40.15 -12.87 -22.80
C ASN A 582 41.10 -11.80 -23.38
N HIS A 583 42.27 -12.16 -23.92
CA HIS A 583 43.17 -11.18 -24.54
C HIS A 583 42.58 -10.48 -25.78
N LEU A 584 41.55 -11.05 -26.40
CA LEU A 584 40.82 -10.46 -27.53
C LEU A 584 39.68 -9.52 -27.09
N ARG A 585 39.32 -9.49 -25.80
CA ARG A 585 38.22 -8.68 -25.26
C ARG A 585 38.56 -7.19 -25.40
N GLY A 586 37.65 -6.42 -25.98
CA GLY A 586 37.85 -5.00 -26.30
C GLY A 586 38.79 -4.71 -27.49
N GLN A 587 39.31 -5.73 -28.17
CA GLN A 587 40.05 -5.55 -29.43
C GLN A 587 39.09 -5.48 -30.62
N PHE A 588 39.45 -4.66 -31.61
CA PHE A 588 38.68 -4.45 -32.83
C PHE A 588 39.55 -4.73 -34.06
N ALA A 589 38.95 -5.32 -35.09
CA ALA A 589 39.58 -5.62 -36.37
C ALA A 589 38.89 -4.86 -37.52
N PRO A 590 39.61 -4.46 -38.58
CA PRO A 590 39.04 -3.81 -39.75
C PRO A 590 37.95 -4.65 -40.41
N TRP A 591 36.78 -4.04 -40.66
CA TRP A 591 35.65 -4.70 -41.29
C TRP A 591 35.35 -4.15 -42.69
N ALA A 592 35.13 -2.84 -42.80
CA ALA A 592 34.75 -2.17 -44.04
C ALA A 592 35.14 -0.70 -44.05
N SER A 593 35.36 -0.13 -45.23
CA SER A 593 35.51 1.33 -45.42
C SER A 593 34.38 1.80 -46.33
N LEU A 594 33.39 2.46 -45.76
CA LEU A 594 32.17 2.90 -46.45
C LEU A 594 32.36 4.29 -47.02
N VAL A 595 32.41 4.42 -48.35
CA VAL A 595 32.36 5.73 -49.01
C VAL A 595 30.96 6.32 -48.87
N LEU A 596 30.87 7.57 -48.43
CA LEU A 596 29.62 8.31 -48.28
C LEU A 596 29.30 9.06 -49.58
N PRO A 597 28.08 8.98 -50.15
CA PRO A 597 27.71 9.73 -51.35
C PRO A 597 27.76 11.25 -51.17
N ASP A 598 27.44 11.73 -49.96
CA ASP A 598 27.57 13.12 -49.53
C ASP A 598 28.39 13.18 -48.22
N GLN A 599 29.24 14.21 -48.06
CA GLN A 599 30.01 14.42 -46.83
C GLN A 599 29.09 14.57 -45.62
N SER A 600 29.27 13.74 -44.59
CA SER A 600 28.51 13.80 -43.33
C SER A 600 29.44 13.77 -42.13
N ARG A 601 28.99 14.34 -41.00
CA ARG A 601 29.61 14.14 -39.67
C ARG A 601 28.72 13.37 -38.70
N ILE A 602 27.48 13.07 -39.09
CA ILE A 602 26.40 12.68 -38.16
C ILE A 602 25.80 11.36 -38.61
N PHE A 603 25.96 10.36 -37.75
CA PHE A 603 25.46 9.01 -37.95
C PHE A 603 25.02 8.38 -36.63
N LYS A 604 24.18 7.36 -36.74
CA LYS A 604 23.73 6.47 -35.68
C LYS A 604 23.88 5.02 -36.15
N LEU A 605 24.43 4.16 -35.30
CA LEU A 605 24.48 2.71 -35.48
C LEU A 605 23.47 2.06 -34.54
N ALA A 606 22.64 1.13 -35.03
CA ALA A 606 21.81 0.25 -34.20
C ALA A 606 21.46 -1.03 -34.98
N GLN A 607 21.41 -2.18 -34.30
CA GLN A 607 21.02 -3.49 -34.86
C GLN A 607 21.73 -3.81 -36.20
N GLY A 608 23.06 -3.74 -36.23
CA GLY A 608 23.86 -4.00 -37.45
C GLY A 608 23.61 -3.01 -38.61
N THR A 609 22.89 -1.91 -38.36
CA THR A 609 22.46 -0.96 -39.38
C THR A 609 22.98 0.45 -39.08
N LEU A 610 23.53 1.14 -40.08
CA LEU A 610 24.10 2.48 -39.94
C LEU A 610 23.27 3.50 -40.72
N LEU A 611 22.65 4.41 -39.99
CA LEU A 611 22.04 5.62 -40.53
C LEU A 611 23.07 6.74 -40.58
N VAL A 612 23.35 7.28 -41.76
CA VAL A 612 24.19 8.48 -41.97
C VAL A 612 23.30 9.56 -42.59
N SER A 613 23.44 10.84 -42.20
CA SER A 613 22.71 11.93 -42.89
C SER A 613 23.61 13.12 -43.22
N SER A 614 23.50 13.61 -44.45
CA SER A 614 24.12 14.85 -44.91
C SER A 614 23.05 15.80 -45.44
N GLY A 615 22.95 17.01 -44.90
CA GLY A 615 22.04 18.05 -45.38
C GLY A 615 20.58 17.60 -45.57
N PHE A 616 20.24 17.19 -46.80
CA PHE A 616 18.90 16.77 -47.23
C PHE A 616 18.78 15.26 -47.54
N THR A 617 19.87 14.50 -47.50
CA THR A 617 19.92 13.05 -47.72
C THR A 617 20.12 12.29 -46.41
N ALA A 618 19.51 11.11 -46.32
CA ALA A 618 19.84 10.10 -45.32
C ALA A 618 20.12 8.77 -46.02
N PHE A 619 21.18 8.09 -45.60
CA PHE A 619 21.72 6.87 -46.18
C PHE A 619 21.67 5.77 -45.13
N ILE A 620 21.18 4.59 -45.52
CA ILE A 620 21.03 3.44 -44.62
C ILE A 620 21.91 2.32 -45.14
N TYR A 621 22.91 1.94 -44.35
CA TYR A 621 23.84 0.86 -44.69
C TYR A 621 23.59 -0.36 -43.81
N ASP A 622 23.54 -1.52 -44.45
CA ASP A 622 23.76 -2.81 -43.82
C ASP A 622 25.27 -2.92 -43.52
N ILE A 623 25.64 -2.99 -42.24
CA ILE A 623 27.04 -2.97 -41.82
C ILE A 623 27.69 -4.35 -41.94
N GLU A 624 26.90 -5.43 -41.88
CA GLU A 624 27.41 -6.79 -42.05
C GLU A 624 27.92 -7.01 -43.47
N LYS A 625 27.09 -6.62 -44.45
CA LYS A 625 27.40 -6.70 -45.88
C LYS A 625 28.29 -5.55 -46.36
N ALA A 626 28.33 -4.45 -45.59
CA ALA A 626 28.89 -3.16 -45.99
C ALA A 626 28.22 -2.58 -47.24
N GLU A 627 26.87 -2.64 -47.31
CA GLU A 627 26.07 -2.28 -48.48
C GLU A 627 25.05 -1.18 -48.17
N LEU A 628 24.96 -0.16 -49.05
CA LEU A 628 23.93 0.88 -49.00
C LEU A 628 22.57 0.28 -49.41
N GLN A 629 21.67 0.09 -48.45
CA GLN A 629 20.34 -0.48 -48.67
C GLN A 629 19.34 0.56 -49.21
N GLN A 630 19.38 1.79 -48.69
CA GLN A 630 18.35 2.80 -48.96
C GLN A 630 18.93 4.21 -48.91
N THR A 631 18.37 5.12 -49.72
CA THR A 631 18.64 6.56 -49.70
C THR A 631 17.31 7.32 -49.64
N ILE A 632 17.19 8.19 -48.64
CA ILE A 632 15.98 8.99 -48.37
C ILE A 632 16.27 10.45 -48.71
N GLU A 633 15.61 10.95 -49.77
CA GLU A 633 15.71 12.33 -50.23
C GLU A 633 14.66 13.22 -49.57
N SER A 634 15.06 14.11 -48.65
CA SER A 634 14.16 15.12 -48.05
C SER A 634 13.56 16.07 -49.10
N GLU A 635 14.25 16.26 -50.23
CA GLU A 635 13.88 17.21 -51.27
C GLU A 635 12.45 17.04 -51.81
N LYS A 636 11.91 15.81 -51.85
CA LYS A 636 10.55 15.57 -52.38
C LYS A 636 9.47 16.30 -51.55
N ALA A 637 9.69 16.47 -50.24
CA ALA A 637 8.81 17.24 -49.38
C ALA A 637 9.03 18.77 -49.51
N GLU A 638 10.29 19.23 -49.63
CA GLU A 638 10.63 20.67 -49.63
C GLU A 638 10.62 21.33 -51.01
N LYS A 639 10.55 20.57 -52.12
CA LYS A 639 10.41 21.11 -53.50
C LYS A 639 9.13 21.94 -53.72
N SER A 640 8.19 21.91 -52.77
CA SER A 640 6.99 22.76 -52.66
C SER A 640 7.24 24.15 -52.04
N LEU A 641 8.31 24.33 -51.24
CA LEU A 641 8.60 25.52 -50.42
C LEU A 641 9.60 26.50 -51.06
N LYS A 642 9.89 26.33 -52.36
CA LYS A 642 10.99 26.95 -53.15
C LYS A 642 11.10 28.49 -53.20
N LYS A 643 10.28 29.26 -52.48
CA LYS A 643 10.37 30.75 -52.46
C LYS A 643 11.21 31.34 -51.33
N VAL A 644 11.59 30.57 -50.32
CA VAL A 644 12.49 31.04 -49.26
C VAL A 644 13.94 30.72 -49.62
N LYS A 645 14.79 31.74 -49.73
CA LYS A 645 16.25 31.55 -49.75
C LYS A 645 16.70 31.12 -48.35
N PHE A 646 16.79 29.81 -48.11
CA PHE A 646 17.38 29.31 -46.88
C PHE A 646 18.87 29.67 -46.85
N HIS A 647 19.28 30.40 -45.82
CA HIS A 647 20.68 30.59 -45.48
C HIS A 647 21.28 29.26 -44.94
N VAL A 648 22.60 29.21 -44.81
CA VAL A 648 23.46 28.05 -44.49
C VAL A 648 23.28 27.54 -43.03
N ALA A 649 22.05 27.51 -42.51
CA ALA A 649 21.77 27.37 -41.09
C ALA A 649 20.99 26.10 -40.68
N ASP A 650 20.23 25.46 -41.59
CA ASP A 650 19.48 24.22 -41.28
C ASP A 650 20.37 22.98 -41.44
N GLU A 651 21.56 23.01 -40.82
CA GLU A 651 22.45 21.85 -40.74
C GLU A 651 21.79 20.72 -39.92
N VAL A 652 22.05 19.46 -40.31
CA VAL A 652 21.78 18.31 -39.43
C VAL A 652 22.59 18.47 -38.14
N ARG A 653 21.99 18.10 -37.01
CA ARG A 653 22.59 18.18 -35.65
C ARG A 653 22.65 16.82 -34.97
N TYR A 654 21.67 15.97 -35.21
CA TYR A 654 21.60 14.62 -34.65
C TYR A 654 20.72 13.72 -35.52
N VAL A 655 20.98 12.41 -35.51
CA VAL A 655 20.08 11.40 -36.09
C VAL A 655 19.89 10.25 -35.11
N ASP A 656 18.72 9.62 -35.18
CA ASP A 656 18.37 8.42 -34.42
C ASP A 656 17.39 7.58 -35.25
N PHE A 657 17.20 6.31 -34.95
CA PHE A 657 16.16 5.51 -35.61
C PHE A 657 15.66 4.35 -34.74
N SER A 658 14.57 3.74 -35.20
CA SER A 658 13.97 2.51 -34.69
C SER A 658 13.42 1.69 -35.86
N ASP A 659 13.02 0.44 -35.60
CA ASP A 659 12.47 -0.57 -36.55
C ASP A 659 11.37 -0.09 -37.52
N GLN A 660 10.83 1.11 -37.34
CA GLN A 660 9.75 1.72 -38.11
C GLN A 660 10.00 3.18 -38.49
N HIS A 661 10.97 3.89 -37.88
CA HIS A 661 11.05 5.36 -37.99
C HIS A 661 12.46 5.90 -37.88
N ILE A 662 12.74 6.96 -38.64
CA ILE A 662 14.02 7.68 -38.67
C ILE A 662 13.82 9.11 -38.18
N LEU A 663 14.56 9.51 -37.16
CA LEU A 663 14.59 10.87 -36.61
C LEU A 663 15.77 11.63 -37.20
N VAL A 664 15.50 12.72 -37.92
CA VAL A 664 16.54 13.66 -38.39
C VAL A 664 16.33 15.00 -37.69
N VAL A 665 17.19 15.29 -36.70
CA VAL A 665 17.23 16.57 -36.01
C VAL A 665 18.13 17.51 -36.82
N ARG A 666 17.55 18.60 -37.35
CA ARG A 666 18.28 19.75 -37.88
C ARG A 666 18.18 20.93 -36.93
N ALA A 667 19.03 21.93 -37.14
CA ALA A 667 19.14 23.10 -36.27
C ALA A 667 17.79 23.78 -35.95
N LEU A 668 16.84 23.83 -36.90
CA LEU A 668 15.54 24.49 -36.72
C LEU A 668 14.32 23.54 -36.76
N ARG A 669 14.50 22.24 -36.98
CA ARG A 669 13.39 21.28 -37.23
C ARG A 669 13.76 19.85 -36.83
N LEU A 670 12.81 19.11 -36.29
CA LEU A 670 12.85 17.65 -36.26
C LEU A 670 11.98 17.10 -37.39
N TYR A 671 12.53 16.20 -38.19
CA TYR A 671 11.82 15.41 -39.20
C TYR A 671 11.74 13.96 -38.74
N VAL A 672 10.62 13.31 -38.98
CA VAL A 672 10.38 11.90 -38.68
C VAL A 672 9.93 11.22 -39.96
N TYR A 673 10.76 10.33 -40.48
CA TYR A 673 10.46 9.52 -41.66
C TYR A 673 10.02 8.12 -41.22
N ASP A 674 9.18 7.49 -42.02
CA ASP A 674 8.92 6.05 -41.97
C ASP A 674 10.15 5.30 -42.51
N TRP A 675 10.51 4.18 -41.89
CA TRP A 675 11.69 3.39 -42.24
C TRP A 675 11.54 2.72 -43.62
N GLU A 676 10.50 1.91 -43.77
CA GLU A 676 10.30 1.04 -44.95
C GLU A 676 10.08 1.84 -46.24
N THR A 677 9.27 2.90 -46.17
CA THR A 677 8.89 3.72 -47.34
C THR A 677 9.77 4.95 -47.53
N GLY A 678 10.52 5.38 -46.51
CA GLY A 678 11.27 6.63 -46.51
C GLY A 678 10.42 7.90 -46.57
N LEU A 679 9.10 7.80 -46.36
CA LEU A 679 8.18 8.93 -46.44
C LEU A 679 8.25 9.81 -45.18
N LEU A 680 8.11 11.13 -45.34
CA LEU A 680 8.05 12.06 -44.20
C LEU A 680 6.69 11.93 -43.51
N VAL A 681 6.67 11.36 -42.30
CA VAL A 681 5.47 11.12 -41.49
C VAL A 681 5.11 12.33 -40.64
N LEU A 682 6.11 12.95 -39.98
CA LEU A 682 5.91 14.08 -39.07
C LEU A 682 7.06 15.09 -39.20
N ARG A 683 6.75 16.38 -39.04
CA ARG A 683 7.72 17.48 -39.04
C ARG A 683 7.39 18.49 -37.95
N ILE A 684 8.29 18.66 -36.99
CA ILE A 684 8.14 19.57 -35.85
C ILE A 684 9.08 20.77 -36.05
N PRO A 685 8.57 21.99 -36.29
CA PRO A 685 9.39 23.19 -36.40
C PRO A 685 9.78 23.74 -35.02
N ALA A 686 11.00 24.27 -34.87
CA ALA A 686 11.45 24.88 -33.62
C ALA A 686 10.90 26.30 -33.39
N LYS A 687 10.50 27.01 -34.46
CA LYS A 687 10.13 28.44 -34.40
C LYS A 687 8.66 28.73 -34.14
N GLU A 688 7.78 27.73 -34.17
CA GLU A 688 6.37 27.91 -33.82
C GLU A 688 6.20 27.70 -32.31
N ARG A 689 6.13 28.80 -31.56
CA ARG A 689 5.64 28.77 -30.18
C ARG A 689 4.18 28.27 -30.21
N PRO A 690 3.81 27.21 -29.47
CA PRO A 690 2.41 26.72 -29.47
C PRO A 690 1.40 27.81 -29.06
N TRP A 691 1.84 28.76 -28.25
CA TRP A 691 1.06 29.89 -27.72
C TRP A 691 0.59 30.89 -28.80
N ASP A 692 1.36 31.06 -29.87
CA ASP A 692 1.10 32.10 -30.90
C ASP A 692 0.02 31.66 -31.94
N LEU A 693 -0.60 30.48 -31.77
CA LEU A 693 -1.65 29.95 -32.64
C LEU A 693 -3.09 30.34 -32.24
N TYR A 694 -3.24 31.19 -31.23
CA TYR A 694 -4.50 31.89 -30.92
C TYR A 694 -4.67 33.14 -31.79
N ALA A 695 -5.56 33.06 -32.78
CA ALA A 695 -5.93 34.22 -33.57
C ALA A 695 -6.66 35.26 -32.69
N ARG A 696 -6.16 36.51 -32.67
CA ARG A 696 -6.95 37.69 -32.30
C ARG A 696 -7.13 38.59 -33.53
N PRO A 697 -8.24 39.34 -33.64
CA PRO A 697 -8.44 40.27 -34.74
C PRO A 697 -7.55 41.51 -34.59
N GLU A 698 -6.89 41.87 -35.71
CA GLU A 698 -6.57 43.22 -36.18
C GLU A 698 -5.88 44.27 -35.25
N ASN A 699 -4.82 44.87 -35.81
CA ASN A 699 -4.34 46.23 -35.55
C ASN A 699 -3.75 46.57 -34.15
N GLN A 700 -2.47 46.23 -33.95
CA GLN A 700 -1.35 47.19 -34.02
C GLN A 700 0.01 46.49 -33.80
N TRP A 701 1.11 47.08 -34.30
CA TRP A 701 2.46 46.53 -34.20
C TRP A 701 3.40 47.49 -33.46
N GLU A 702 3.91 47.07 -32.30
CA GLU A 702 5.21 47.55 -31.79
C GLU A 702 6.13 46.34 -31.55
N PHE A 703 7.39 46.45 -31.98
CA PHE A 703 8.27 45.31 -32.22
C PHE A 703 9.37 45.22 -31.15
N ILE A 704 9.06 44.65 -29.97
CA ILE A 704 10.07 44.40 -28.93
C ILE A 704 10.81 43.09 -29.22
N GLU A 705 11.89 43.19 -29.97
CA GLU A 705 12.66 42.04 -30.44
C GLU A 705 13.54 41.41 -29.33
N ARG A 706 13.02 40.38 -28.66
CA ARG A 706 13.83 39.40 -27.90
C ARG A 706 13.70 38.01 -28.52
N ARG A 707 14.35 37.82 -29.68
CA ARG A 707 14.45 36.53 -30.38
C ARG A 707 15.35 35.54 -29.62
N GLY A 708 14.76 34.81 -28.68
CA GLY A 708 15.31 33.51 -28.25
C GLY A 708 14.94 32.44 -29.27
N GLU A 709 15.82 32.15 -30.24
CA GLU A 709 15.56 31.13 -31.25
C GLU A 709 15.71 29.72 -30.68
N LEU A 710 14.56 29.11 -30.34
CA LEU A 710 14.45 27.66 -30.17
C LEU A 710 15.09 26.96 -31.37
N SER A 711 15.97 26.03 -31.05
CA SER A 711 16.80 25.28 -32.00
C SER A 711 17.18 23.94 -31.37
N PHE A 712 17.21 22.87 -32.15
CA PHE A 712 17.34 21.51 -31.61
C PHE A 712 18.79 21.04 -31.55
N ARG A 713 19.12 20.28 -30.50
CA ARG A 713 20.46 19.70 -30.27
C ARG A 713 20.45 18.19 -30.51
N GLN A 714 19.61 17.49 -29.76
CA GLN A 714 19.57 16.03 -29.69
C GLN A 714 18.12 15.61 -29.37
N ALA A 715 17.67 14.48 -29.91
CA ALA A 715 16.48 13.79 -29.46
C ALA A 715 16.86 12.36 -29.09
N VAL A 716 16.20 11.71 -28.14
CA VAL A 716 16.49 10.31 -27.78
C VAL A 716 15.19 9.57 -27.47
N ARG A 717 15.14 8.28 -27.82
CA ARG A 717 14.07 7.32 -27.51
C ARG A 717 14.57 6.18 -26.60
N PRO A 718 13.67 5.41 -25.96
CA PRO A 718 14.02 4.13 -25.35
C PRO A 718 14.52 3.08 -26.35
N ASN A 719 15.32 2.13 -25.84
CA ASN A 719 15.78 0.96 -26.58
C ASN A 719 14.64 -0.07 -26.78
N LEU A 720 14.70 -0.84 -27.86
CA LEU A 720 13.54 -1.40 -28.59
C LEU A 720 12.88 -2.66 -28.02
N ASN A 721 13.36 -3.18 -26.88
CA ASN A 721 12.91 -4.47 -26.33
C ASN A 721 11.82 -4.38 -25.23
N ASP A 722 11.61 -3.23 -24.55
CA ASP A 722 10.62 -3.09 -23.46
C ASP A 722 9.29 -2.48 -23.95
N ARG A 723 8.35 -3.33 -24.40
CA ARG A 723 7.12 -2.93 -25.12
C ARG A 723 6.22 -1.88 -24.46
N ASP A 724 6.24 -1.73 -23.14
CA ASP A 724 5.35 -0.82 -22.42
C ASP A 724 5.93 0.60 -22.21
N ASP A 725 7.25 0.79 -22.33
CA ASP A 725 7.95 2.07 -22.05
C ASP A 725 8.02 3.03 -23.26
N PHE A 726 7.49 2.64 -24.42
CA PHE A 726 7.77 3.31 -25.71
C PHE A 726 7.10 4.66 -25.95
N ASN A 727 6.15 5.09 -25.11
CA ASN A 727 5.23 6.17 -25.47
C ASN A 727 5.86 7.58 -25.54
N HIS A 728 7.13 7.79 -25.18
CA HIS A 728 7.69 9.13 -25.02
C HIS A 728 8.82 9.44 -26.01
N LEU A 729 8.76 10.63 -26.61
CA LEU A 729 9.88 11.25 -27.31
C LEU A 729 10.41 12.41 -26.49
N VAL A 730 11.73 12.48 -26.32
CA VAL A 730 12.40 13.53 -25.53
C VAL A 730 13.42 14.27 -26.39
N ILE A 731 13.35 15.60 -26.38
CA ILE A 731 14.17 16.48 -27.21
C ILE A 731 14.90 17.49 -26.34
N LEU A 732 16.24 17.54 -26.42
CA LEU A 732 17.06 18.59 -25.84
C LEU A 732 17.33 19.67 -26.90
N THR A 733 17.01 20.91 -26.55
CA THR A 733 17.27 22.10 -27.38
C THR A 733 18.67 22.68 -27.12
N LEU A 734 19.17 23.52 -28.03
CA LEU A 734 20.38 24.33 -27.81
C LEU A 734 20.16 25.41 -26.73
N SER A 735 18.90 25.81 -26.48
CA SER A 735 18.48 26.58 -25.30
C SER A 735 18.41 25.75 -24.00
N PHE A 736 18.83 24.48 -24.04
CA PHE A 736 18.80 23.49 -22.95
C PHE A 736 17.43 23.27 -22.28
N ARG A 737 16.34 23.63 -22.95
CA ARG A 737 15.01 23.08 -22.64
C ARG A 737 14.98 21.60 -22.99
N VAL A 738 14.45 20.79 -22.10
CA VAL A 738 14.02 19.41 -22.40
C VAL A 738 12.53 19.46 -22.71
N ILE A 739 12.15 18.99 -23.89
CA ILE A 739 10.77 18.90 -24.34
C ILE A 739 10.36 17.43 -24.28
N LEU A 740 9.32 17.12 -23.50
CA LEU A 740 8.65 15.82 -23.52
C LEU A 740 7.43 15.87 -24.43
N ILE A 741 7.34 14.93 -25.37
CA ILE A 741 6.13 14.63 -26.13
C ILE A 741 5.62 13.27 -25.64
N GLN A 742 4.47 13.29 -24.96
CA GLN A 742 3.76 12.10 -24.46
C GLN A 742 2.99 11.40 -25.58
N ASP A 743 2.80 10.09 -25.44
CA ASP A 743 2.08 9.22 -26.37
C ASP A 743 2.46 9.47 -27.85
N PHE A 744 3.76 9.66 -28.12
CA PHE A 744 4.30 10.10 -29.42
C PHE A 744 3.81 9.21 -30.58
N TRP A 745 3.68 7.91 -30.37
CA TRP A 745 3.17 6.97 -31.37
C TRP A 745 1.71 7.22 -31.77
N ARG A 746 0.89 7.85 -30.92
CA ARG A 746 -0.49 8.26 -31.27
C ARG A 746 -0.53 9.49 -32.19
N LEU A 747 0.58 10.23 -32.31
CA LEU A 747 0.74 11.34 -33.25
C LEU A 747 1.18 10.87 -34.64
N LEU A 748 1.61 9.60 -34.75
CA LEU A 748 1.95 8.97 -36.02
C LEU A 748 0.69 8.30 -36.60
N PRO A 749 0.36 8.50 -37.89
CA PRO A 749 -0.71 7.75 -38.53
C PRO A 749 -0.35 6.25 -38.54
N VAL A 750 -1.23 5.42 -37.96
CA VAL A 750 -1.11 3.96 -38.07
C VAL A 750 -1.12 3.59 -39.56
N SER A 751 -0.11 2.85 -40.00
CA SER A 751 0.14 2.59 -41.42
C SER A 751 -1.12 2.01 -42.10
N PRO A 752 -1.65 2.66 -43.16
CA PRO A 752 -2.95 2.32 -43.71
C PRO A 752 -2.88 0.99 -44.46
N SER A 753 -3.61 -0.01 -43.98
CA SER A 753 -3.69 -1.31 -44.63
C SER A 753 -4.32 -1.20 -46.04
N SER A 754 -3.49 -1.47 -47.04
CA SER A 754 -3.84 -1.90 -48.40
C SER A 754 -4.75 -1.04 -49.29
N SER A 755 -4.87 0.29 -49.07
CA SER A 755 -5.41 1.20 -50.11
C SER A 755 -4.62 2.52 -50.24
N PRO A 756 -4.04 2.86 -51.42
CA PRO A 756 -3.08 3.97 -51.55
C PRO A 756 -3.63 5.27 -52.18
N THR A 757 -4.95 5.43 -52.31
CA THR A 757 -5.56 6.45 -53.19
C THR A 757 -5.89 7.81 -52.54
N SER A 758 -5.64 8.01 -51.25
CA SER A 758 -5.76 9.32 -50.60
C SER A 758 -4.62 9.54 -49.61
N VAL A 759 -3.79 10.56 -49.86
CA VAL A 759 -2.84 11.06 -48.86
C VAL A 759 -3.64 11.64 -47.69
N PRO A 760 -3.52 11.13 -46.45
CA PRO A 760 -4.17 11.74 -45.31
C PRO A 760 -3.59 13.14 -45.09
N SER A 761 -4.44 14.12 -44.81
CA SER A 761 -3.99 15.43 -44.35
C SER A 761 -3.18 15.24 -43.06
N LEU A 762 -1.92 15.69 -43.02
CA LEU A 762 -1.09 15.56 -41.83
C LEU A 762 -1.83 16.12 -40.61
N PRO A 763 -1.80 15.44 -39.45
CA PRO A 763 -2.38 15.97 -38.22
C PRO A 763 -1.73 17.33 -37.92
N LEU A 764 -2.57 18.35 -37.77
CA LEU A 764 -2.10 19.71 -37.50
C LEU A 764 -1.58 19.77 -36.05
N LEU A 765 -0.52 20.52 -35.79
CA LEU A 765 0.18 20.55 -34.48
C LEU A 765 -0.69 20.91 -33.25
N LYS A 766 -1.95 21.34 -33.46
CA LYS A 766 -2.89 21.74 -32.40
C LYS A 766 -3.31 20.62 -31.46
N ASP A 767 -3.21 19.36 -31.89
CA ASP A 767 -3.64 18.21 -31.09
C ASP A 767 -2.56 17.67 -30.13
N ILE A 768 -1.35 18.26 -30.10
CA ILE A 768 -0.28 17.91 -29.14
C ILE A 768 -0.55 18.59 -27.78
N SER A 769 -1.68 18.27 -27.15
CA SER A 769 -2.16 18.92 -25.91
C SER A 769 -1.41 18.55 -24.61
N LYS A 770 -0.26 17.85 -24.73
CA LYS A 770 0.54 17.35 -23.60
C LYS A 770 2.06 17.50 -23.80
N GLN A 771 2.50 18.62 -24.36
CA GLN A 771 3.91 19.02 -24.31
C GLN A 771 4.28 19.47 -22.89
N ILE A 772 5.39 18.96 -22.34
CA ILE A 772 5.99 19.49 -21.10
C ILE A 772 7.38 20.04 -21.43
N ASP A 773 7.57 21.34 -21.17
CA ASP A 773 8.84 22.06 -21.31
C ASP A 773 9.52 22.17 -19.93
N PHE A 774 10.72 21.60 -19.78
CA PHE A 774 11.57 21.80 -18.60
C PHE A 774 12.71 22.77 -18.92
N TYR A 775 12.90 23.80 -18.09
CA TYR A 775 14.02 24.73 -18.24
C TYR A 775 15.18 24.41 -17.28
N ILE A 776 16.32 23.99 -17.83
CA ILE A 776 17.57 23.82 -17.08
C ILE A 776 18.39 25.11 -17.24
N GLU A 777 18.44 25.97 -16.22
CA GLU A 777 19.08 27.29 -16.31
C GLU A 777 20.54 27.22 -16.84
N PRO A 778 20.94 28.08 -17.80
CA PRO A 778 22.27 28.05 -18.40
C PRO A 778 23.27 29.02 -17.72
N PRO A 779 24.42 28.56 -17.21
CA PRO A 779 25.58 29.43 -17.06
C PRO A 779 26.09 29.85 -18.44
N LEU A 780 26.35 31.14 -18.63
CA LEU A 780 26.28 31.88 -19.90
C LEU A 780 27.22 31.47 -21.07
N VAL A 781 28.12 30.47 -20.94
CA VAL A 781 29.30 30.35 -21.84
C VAL A 781 29.57 28.95 -22.42
N GLN A 782 29.04 27.85 -21.88
CA GLN A 782 29.41 26.49 -22.34
C GLN A 782 28.33 25.81 -23.20
N ARG A 783 28.79 25.07 -24.23
CA ARG A 783 27.95 24.51 -25.30
C ARG A 783 27.70 23.00 -25.16
N ASP A 784 28.14 22.37 -24.08
CA ASP A 784 28.28 20.91 -24.05
C ASP A 784 27.35 20.22 -23.05
N GLY A 785 26.70 19.17 -23.55
CA GLY A 785 25.83 18.30 -22.78
C GLY A 785 25.30 17.14 -23.61
N LEU A 786 25.06 16.01 -22.93
CA LEU A 786 24.61 14.75 -23.51
C LEU A 786 23.19 14.43 -23.01
N LEU A 787 22.30 14.03 -23.91
CA LEU A 787 20.99 13.46 -23.58
C LEU A 787 21.06 11.93 -23.66
N ALA A 788 20.42 11.24 -22.71
CA ALA A 788 20.14 9.80 -22.78
C ALA A 788 18.73 9.51 -22.25
N TYR A 789 18.08 8.47 -22.77
CA TYR A 789 16.78 7.98 -22.31
C TYR A 789 16.88 6.49 -21.97
N HIS A 790 16.28 6.06 -20.85
CA HIS A 790 16.08 4.64 -20.54
C HIS A 790 14.91 4.46 -19.57
N ARG A 791 13.97 3.54 -19.85
CA ARG A 791 12.84 3.13 -18.99
C ARG A 791 12.19 4.28 -18.17
N GLY A 792 11.40 5.12 -18.85
CA GLY A 792 10.71 6.28 -18.25
C GLY A 792 11.62 7.39 -17.70
N ARG A 793 12.93 7.39 -18.00
CA ARG A 793 13.90 8.37 -17.46
C ARG A 793 14.71 9.05 -18.53
N VAL A 794 15.06 10.30 -18.25
CA VAL A 794 15.91 11.18 -19.06
C VAL A 794 17.11 11.60 -18.24
N ALA A 795 18.32 11.32 -18.70
CA ALA A 795 19.55 11.88 -18.15
C ALA A 795 20.07 13.01 -19.05
N VAL A 796 20.36 14.16 -18.47
CA VAL A 796 21.08 15.27 -19.12
C VAL A 796 22.40 15.47 -18.39
N VAL A 797 23.51 15.14 -19.03
CA VAL A 797 24.87 15.39 -18.51
C VAL A 797 25.31 16.78 -18.91
N ARG A 798 25.88 17.56 -17.98
CA ARG A 798 26.57 18.84 -18.23
C ARG A 798 27.92 18.87 -17.50
N THR A 799 28.76 19.85 -17.85
CA THR A 799 30.04 20.15 -17.17
C THR A 799 29.95 20.46 -15.67
N TYR A 800 28.73 20.69 -15.15
CA TYR A 800 28.45 21.01 -13.74
C TYR A 800 27.72 19.90 -12.97
N GLY A 801 27.32 18.81 -13.63
CA GLY A 801 26.58 17.70 -13.00
C GLY A 801 25.67 16.93 -13.95
N ILE A 802 25.06 15.87 -13.44
CA ILE A 802 24.08 15.03 -14.15
C ILE A 802 22.69 15.32 -13.58
N TYR A 803 21.76 15.69 -14.45
CA TYR A 803 20.35 15.89 -14.13
C TYR A 803 19.60 14.64 -14.57
N VAL A 804 18.81 14.02 -13.69
CA VAL A 804 17.93 12.91 -14.06
C VAL A 804 16.48 13.31 -13.81
N LEU A 805 15.66 13.22 -14.85
CA LEU A 805 14.21 13.38 -14.80
C LEU A 805 13.60 11.97 -14.88
N ASN A 806 12.81 11.56 -13.89
CA ASN A 806 11.90 10.42 -14.04
C ASN A 806 10.56 10.97 -14.50
N LEU A 807 10.09 10.53 -15.67
CA LEU A 807 8.92 11.07 -16.32
C LEU A 807 7.66 10.69 -15.55
N ASP A 808 7.52 9.42 -15.16
CA ASP A 808 6.35 8.89 -14.43
C ASP A 808 6.06 9.72 -13.16
N SER A 809 7.07 9.96 -12.31
CA SER A 809 6.92 10.77 -11.10
C SER A 809 6.62 12.25 -11.36
N ILE A 810 6.79 12.75 -12.59
CA ILE A 810 6.39 14.11 -12.99
C ILE A 810 4.97 14.08 -13.57
N LEU A 811 4.62 13.03 -14.33
CA LEU A 811 3.26 12.81 -14.85
C LEU A 811 2.26 12.58 -13.71
N ASP A 812 2.63 11.82 -12.69
CA ASP A 812 1.85 11.65 -11.44
C ASP A 812 1.58 13.01 -10.78
N GLN A 813 2.63 13.82 -10.56
CA GLN A 813 2.52 15.14 -9.91
C GLN A 813 1.69 16.13 -10.74
N LEU A 814 1.77 16.07 -12.07
CA LEU A 814 0.94 16.88 -12.96
C LEU A 814 -0.51 16.36 -13.05
N GLY A 815 -0.75 15.08 -12.76
CA GLY A 815 -2.09 14.51 -12.62
C GLY A 815 -2.81 14.91 -11.32
N GLU A 816 -2.05 15.19 -10.25
CA GLU A 816 -2.60 15.74 -9.00
C GLU A 816 -2.96 17.24 -9.10
N ILE A 817 -2.36 17.98 -10.06
CA ILE A 817 -2.77 19.35 -10.37
C ILE A 817 -4.06 19.29 -11.20
N ALA A 818 -5.20 19.37 -10.52
CA ALA A 818 -6.51 19.31 -11.14
C ALA A 818 -6.67 20.33 -12.28
N LEU A 819 -6.79 19.83 -13.51
CA LEU A 819 -7.20 20.62 -14.67
C LEU A 819 -8.62 21.14 -14.46
N PRO A 820 -8.93 22.41 -14.80
CA PRO A 820 -10.31 22.87 -14.83
C PRO A 820 -11.11 22.00 -15.79
N THR A 821 -12.32 21.63 -15.38
CA THR A 821 -13.20 20.83 -16.23
C THR A 821 -13.65 21.63 -17.45
N LYS A 822 -14.20 20.94 -18.44
CA LYS A 822 -14.74 21.59 -19.64
C LYS A 822 -15.91 22.53 -19.32
N ASP A 823 -16.59 22.29 -18.20
CA ASP A 823 -17.78 23.03 -17.77
C ASP A 823 -17.40 24.28 -16.95
N ASP A 824 -16.29 24.22 -16.18
CA ASP A 824 -15.70 25.40 -15.49
C ASP A 824 -15.35 26.54 -16.47
N LEU A 825 -15.08 26.21 -17.74
CA LEU A 825 -14.78 27.17 -18.81
C LEU A 825 -16.02 27.69 -19.56
N LEU A 826 -17.23 27.19 -19.26
CA LEU A 826 -18.45 27.51 -20.00
C LEU A 826 -19.47 28.34 -19.20
N GLU A 827 -19.53 28.23 -17.88
CA GLU A 827 -20.65 28.83 -17.12
C GLU A 827 -20.47 30.30 -16.70
N ASN A 828 -19.24 30.85 -16.64
CA ASN A 828 -19.00 32.26 -16.26
C ASN A 828 -17.83 32.92 -17.01
N PRO A 829 -18.07 33.82 -17.99
CA PRO A 829 -17.02 34.67 -18.56
C PRO A 829 -16.63 35.80 -17.58
N PRO A 830 -15.36 35.92 -17.15
CA PRO A 830 -14.96 36.92 -16.15
C PRO A 830 -14.93 38.34 -16.74
N ASN A 831 -15.85 39.20 -16.29
CA ASN A 831 -15.85 40.64 -16.60
C ASN A 831 -14.83 41.42 -15.75
N SER A 832 -13.55 41.04 -15.83
CA SER A 832 -12.43 41.74 -15.20
C SER A 832 -11.14 41.52 -16.01
N ALA A 833 -10.51 42.62 -16.43
CA ALA A 833 -9.36 42.60 -17.33
C ALA A 833 -8.01 42.29 -16.61
N GLU A 834 -7.96 41.16 -15.91
CA GLU A 834 -6.76 40.63 -15.25
C GLU A 834 -6.80 39.08 -15.29
N CYS A 835 -6.45 38.52 -16.45
CA CYS A 835 -6.21 37.08 -16.59
C CYS A 835 -4.71 36.80 -16.42
N ASP A 836 -4.33 36.26 -15.26
CA ASP A 836 -2.97 35.76 -15.01
C ASP A 836 -2.75 34.45 -15.80
N PRO A 837 -1.80 34.37 -16.76
CA PRO A 837 -1.60 33.19 -17.60
C PRO A 837 -0.71 32.14 -16.91
N SER A 838 -0.92 31.89 -15.61
CA SER A 838 -0.07 31.04 -14.77
C SER A 838 -0.31 29.53 -14.97
N TRP A 839 -0.02 29.01 -16.17
CA TRP A 839 0.39 27.60 -16.28
C TRP A 839 1.77 27.44 -15.61
N PRO A 840 2.06 26.31 -14.94
CA PRO A 840 3.29 26.16 -14.16
C PRO A 840 4.52 26.09 -15.07
N ASP A 841 5.21 27.23 -15.21
CA ASP A 841 6.53 27.38 -15.83
C ASP A 841 7.58 26.70 -14.94
N LEU A 842 7.61 25.36 -14.99
CA LEU A 842 8.19 24.47 -13.99
C LEU A 842 9.73 24.54 -13.97
N ARG A 843 10.24 25.49 -13.19
CA ARG A 843 11.67 25.68 -12.96
C ARG A 843 12.22 24.48 -12.18
N LEU A 844 13.28 23.88 -12.68
CA LEU A 844 13.91 22.72 -12.04
C LEU A 844 14.57 23.03 -10.67
N THR A 845 14.61 24.32 -10.29
CA THR A 845 14.95 24.81 -8.95
C THR A 845 13.84 24.60 -7.91
N GLU A 846 12.59 24.39 -8.34
CA GLU A 846 11.40 24.35 -7.48
C GLU A 846 10.87 22.92 -7.31
N THR A 847 11.09 22.04 -8.31
CA THR A 847 11.04 20.59 -8.11
C THR A 847 12.11 20.13 -7.12
N LYS A 848 11.82 19.09 -6.32
CA LYS A 848 12.80 18.44 -5.42
C LYS A 848 13.82 17.57 -6.19
N LEU A 849 14.56 18.18 -7.11
CA LEU A 849 15.61 17.55 -7.90
C LEU A 849 16.90 17.41 -7.07
N TYR A 850 17.48 16.21 -7.03
CA TYR A 850 18.68 15.95 -6.24
C TYR A 850 19.95 16.36 -7.00
N LEU A 851 20.32 17.63 -6.86
CA LEU A 851 21.56 18.21 -7.37
C LEU A 851 22.79 17.59 -6.69
N SER A 852 23.50 16.71 -7.40
CA SER A 852 24.86 16.29 -7.04
C SER A 852 25.88 17.29 -7.58
N VAL A 853 26.02 18.44 -6.90
CA VAL A 853 27.02 19.46 -7.24
C VAL A 853 28.39 19.03 -6.71
N PHE A 854 29.34 18.82 -7.61
CA PHE A 854 30.74 18.55 -7.25
C PHE A 854 31.55 19.85 -7.26
N PRO A 855 32.14 20.28 -6.13
CA PRO A 855 33.05 21.42 -6.10
C PRO A 855 34.32 21.09 -6.90
N LYS A 856 34.55 21.80 -8.01
CA LYS A 856 35.75 21.61 -8.83
C LYS A 856 36.95 22.29 -8.16
N TYR A 857 38.01 21.55 -7.90
CA TYR A 857 39.28 22.11 -7.40
C TYR A 857 39.83 23.11 -8.42
N PHE A 858 39.98 24.38 -8.01
CA PHE A 858 40.79 25.34 -8.75
C PHE A 858 42.28 25.02 -8.54
N ARG A 859 42.94 24.54 -9.58
CA ARG A 859 44.40 24.42 -9.64
C ARG A 859 44.94 25.59 -10.47
N ASP A 860 44.97 26.78 -9.87
CA ASP A 860 45.49 27.98 -10.53
C ASP A 860 46.99 27.82 -10.80
N LYS A 861 47.43 28.22 -12.01
CA LYS A 861 48.84 28.18 -12.45
C LYS A 861 49.34 29.62 -12.57
N ARG A 862 49.57 30.28 -11.42
CA ARG A 862 50.12 31.65 -11.34
C ARG A 862 51.10 31.86 -10.19
N ASP A 863 52.23 31.18 -10.28
CA ASP A 863 53.51 31.72 -9.81
C ASP A 863 54.08 32.63 -10.92
N THR A 864 54.72 33.79 -10.69
CA THR A 864 55.09 34.47 -9.43
C THR A 864 54.83 35.99 -9.51
N HIS A 865 54.56 36.63 -8.37
CA HIS A 865 54.94 38.03 -8.09
C HIS A 865 54.76 38.35 -6.60
N GLU A 866 55.83 38.27 -5.82
CA GLU A 866 55.89 38.89 -4.47
C GLU A 866 56.49 40.29 -4.56
N LEU A 867 55.97 41.25 -3.78
CA LEU A 867 56.77 42.36 -3.24
C LEU A 867 56.06 43.04 -2.04
N VAL A 868 56.81 43.24 -0.94
CA VAL A 868 56.68 44.32 0.07
C VAL A 868 55.54 44.29 1.13
N MET A 869 55.93 43.80 2.33
CA MET A 869 55.87 44.45 3.66
C MET A 869 54.55 44.72 4.44
N GLY A 870 54.58 44.38 5.74
CA GLY A 870 53.74 44.97 6.81
C GLY A 870 53.42 43.98 7.97
N HIS A 871 54.24 43.82 9.02
CA HIS A 871 54.17 44.54 10.32
C HIS A 871 52.78 44.43 11.02
N LEU A 872 52.61 43.89 12.24
CA LEU A 872 53.39 43.92 13.52
C LEU A 872 53.22 42.58 14.32
N ARG A 873 54.23 42.06 15.06
CA ARG A 873 54.49 42.16 16.54
C ARG A 873 53.31 41.76 17.46
N ASP A 874 53.43 41.13 18.64
CA ASP A 874 54.50 40.51 19.50
C ASP A 874 53.78 39.79 20.69
N GLU A 875 54.30 38.90 21.55
CA GLU A 875 55.52 38.05 21.64
C GLU A 875 55.28 36.92 22.70
N THR A 876 56.03 35.79 22.64
CA THR A 876 56.33 34.82 23.76
C THR A 876 55.18 34.03 24.44
N THR A 877 55.34 32.91 25.16
CA THR A 877 56.47 31.98 25.51
C THR A 877 55.86 30.55 25.65
N ALA A 878 56.44 29.46 25.12
CA ALA A 878 57.49 28.57 25.69
C ALA A 878 57.09 27.84 27.01
N LEU A 879 57.37 26.55 27.23
CA LEU A 879 58.01 25.47 26.44
C LEU A 879 56.97 24.34 26.13
N GLU A 880 57.17 23.02 25.93
CA GLU A 880 58.34 22.10 25.92
C GLU A 880 58.04 20.82 25.08
N THR A 881 58.99 19.87 24.99
CA THR A 881 58.94 18.60 24.21
C THR A 881 59.81 17.51 24.91
N PRO A 882 59.98 16.25 24.45
CA PRO A 882 59.35 15.51 23.33
C PRO A 882 58.82 14.11 23.76
N TRP A 883 58.46 13.24 22.81
CA TRP A 883 58.96 11.84 22.61
C TRP A 883 58.07 11.04 21.63
N LEU A 884 58.68 10.18 20.82
CA LEU A 884 57.97 9.20 19.95
C LEU A 884 57.57 7.94 20.74
N VAL A 885 56.53 7.21 20.30
CA VAL A 885 56.65 5.83 19.76
C VAL A 885 55.28 5.22 19.42
N LYS A 886 55.26 4.38 18.37
CA LYS A 886 54.14 3.53 17.92
C LYS A 886 53.49 2.72 19.07
N ARG A 887 52.17 2.51 19.00
CA ARG A 887 51.55 1.24 19.45
C ARG A 887 50.52 0.74 18.46
N SER A 888 50.52 -0.58 18.28
CA SER A 888 49.63 -1.35 17.40
C SER A 888 49.61 -2.79 17.92
N TRP A 889 48.46 -3.46 17.83
CA TRP A 889 48.20 -4.85 18.29
C TRP A 889 48.18 -5.07 19.81
N VAL A 890 47.14 -5.74 20.31
CA VAL A 890 47.21 -7.15 20.78
C VAL A 890 45.79 -7.68 21.07
N VAL A 891 45.60 -8.99 20.88
CA VAL A 891 44.36 -9.75 21.05
C VAL A 891 44.27 -10.34 22.47
N PRO A 892 43.06 -10.54 23.05
CA PRO A 892 42.85 -11.51 24.13
C PRO A 892 42.12 -12.77 23.63
N GLN A 893 42.81 -13.91 23.60
CA GLN A 893 42.19 -15.23 23.71
C GLN A 893 42.53 -15.85 25.07
N THR A 894 41.56 -16.47 25.73
CA THR A 894 41.82 -17.43 26.82
C THR A 894 40.97 -18.68 26.65
N ARG A 895 41.61 -19.80 26.32
CA ARG A 895 41.04 -21.15 26.46
C ARG A 895 41.64 -21.83 27.69
N LYS A 896 40.80 -22.53 28.46
CA LYS A 896 41.19 -23.80 29.11
C LYS A 896 40.11 -24.85 28.84
N ARG A 897 40.55 -26.11 28.80
CA ARG A 897 39.74 -27.30 28.45
C ARG A 897 39.26 -28.01 29.71
N LEU A 898 38.21 -28.81 29.57
CA LEU A 898 38.16 -30.18 30.08
C LEU A 898 37.28 -31.05 29.16
N PHE A 899 37.67 -32.31 28.97
CA PHE A 899 36.85 -33.40 28.44
C PHE A 899 36.26 -34.18 29.66
N THR A 900 35.38 -35.18 29.61
CA THR A 900 35.03 -36.18 28.57
C THR A 900 33.68 -36.88 28.91
N LEU A 901 33.09 -37.60 27.94
CA LEU A 901 32.26 -38.83 28.11
C LEU A 901 30.94 -38.82 28.93
N GLN A 902 29.81 -38.95 28.22
CA GLN A 902 28.72 -39.93 28.44
C GLN A 902 27.89 -39.99 27.13
N LEU A 903 27.83 -41.12 26.41
CA LEU A 903 27.01 -42.33 26.58
C LEU A 903 25.56 -42.21 26.06
N VAL A 904 25.32 -42.87 24.93
CA VAL A 904 24.03 -43.36 24.41
C VAL A 904 23.88 -44.80 24.95
N PRO A 905 22.74 -45.21 25.55
CA PRO A 905 21.69 -45.86 24.75
C PRO A 905 20.23 -45.77 25.27
N CYS A 906 19.35 -46.45 24.52
CA CYS A 906 18.02 -46.95 24.89
C CYS A 906 16.80 -46.00 24.82
N LEU A 907 16.02 -46.20 23.74
CA LEU A 907 14.63 -46.71 23.79
C LEU A 907 13.81 -46.44 25.07
N GLN A 908 12.72 -45.69 24.91
CA GLN A 908 11.45 -46.06 25.51
C GLN A 908 10.28 -45.66 24.59
N LEU A 909 9.37 -46.61 24.32
CA LEU A 909 8.07 -46.30 23.75
C LEU A 909 7.18 -45.71 24.84
N VAL A 910 6.36 -44.72 24.49
CA VAL A 910 5.10 -44.44 25.20
C VAL A 910 4.01 -44.34 24.14
N GLU A 911 2.88 -45.01 24.38
CA GLU A 911 1.80 -45.17 23.41
C GLU A 911 1.05 -43.85 23.15
N MET A 912 0.87 -43.49 21.88
CA MET A 912 -0.11 -42.45 21.52
C MET A 912 -1.50 -43.09 21.44
N LYS A 913 -2.15 -43.27 22.59
CA LYS A 913 -3.52 -43.79 22.68
C LYS A 913 -4.52 -42.76 22.15
N LEU A 914 -5.02 -42.96 20.92
CA LEU A 914 -6.19 -42.25 20.42
C LEU A 914 -7.39 -42.53 21.32
N TYR A 915 -7.90 -41.49 21.99
CA TYR A 915 -9.24 -41.51 22.58
C TYR A 915 -10.26 -41.12 21.51
N LEU A 916 -10.84 -42.13 20.85
CA LEU A 916 -11.95 -41.93 19.92
C LEU A 916 -13.26 -41.77 20.71
N SER A 917 -13.54 -40.55 21.19
CA SER A 917 -14.77 -40.23 21.90
C SER A 917 -15.96 -40.15 20.93
N VAL A 918 -16.60 -41.28 20.67
CA VAL A 918 -17.86 -41.36 19.91
C VAL A 918 -18.97 -40.63 20.67
N PHE A 919 -19.53 -39.57 20.08
CA PHE A 919 -20.74 -38.92 20.59
C PHE A 919 -21.97 -39.57 19.93
N LEU A 920 -22.76 -40.31 20.72
CA LEU A 920 -23.99 -40.97 20.30
C LEU A 920 -25.20 -40.32 20.98
N GLU A 921 -25.71 -39.26 20.37
CA GLU A 921 -27.08 -38.78 20.56
C GLU A 921 -27.66 -38.42 19.19
N GLY A 922 -28.95 -38.65 18.90
CA GLY A 922 -29.97 -39.23 19.77
C GLY A 922 -31.39 -38.99 19.26
N TYR A 923 -31.55 -38.67 17.97
CA TYR A 923 -32.81 -38.19 17.42
C TYR A 923 -33.88 -39.28 17.37
N ARG A 924 -34.86 -39.18 18.27
CA ARG A 924 -36.10 -39.95 18.21
C ARG A 924 -36.93 -39.48 17.01
N ALA A 925 -37.20 -40.39 16.08
CA ALA A 925 -38.12 -40.13 14.98
C ALA A 925 -39.57 -40.06 15.49
N ASN A 926 -40.19 -38.89 15.41
CA ASN A 926 -41.64 -38.79 15.28
C ASN A 926 -41.99 -38.88 13.79
N ARG A 927 -42.85 -39.82 13.42
CA ARG A 927 -43.49 -39.84 12.09
C ARG A 927 -44.44 -38.65 11.96
N TRP A 928 -44.66 -38.17 10.74
CA TRP A 928 -45.96 -37.85 10.12
C TRP A 928 -45.73 -37.19 8.75
N GLY A 929 -46.62 -37.46 7.79
CA GLY A 929 -46.69 -36.75 6.50
C GLY A 929 -45.79 -37.29 5.40
N ASP A 930 -46.42 -37.81 4.34
CA ASP A 930 -45.80 -38.07 3.03
C ASP A 930 -45.80 -36.78 2.17
N ASP A 931 -45.48 -36.92 0.88
CA ASP A 931 -45.50 -35.89 -0.19
C ASP A 931 -44.46 -34.75 -0.10
N MET A 932 -43.23 -35.01 -0.59
CA MET A 932 -42.59 -34.07 -1.53
C MET A 932 -41.51 -34.70 -2.43
N TRP A 933 -41.54 -34.28 -3.69
CA TRP A 933 -40.81 -34.74 -4.86
C TRP A 933 -39.28 -34.81 -4.71
N PHE A 934 -38.67 -35.88 -5.23
CA PHE A 934 -37.22 -35.98 -5.44
C PHE A 934 -36.78 -35.17 -6.68
N TYR A 935 -35.60 -34.54 -6.57
CA TYR A 935 -34.78 -34.13 -7.71
C TYR A 935 -33.38 -34.74 -7.51
N ASP A 936 -32.99 -35.66 -8.40
CA ASP A 936 -31.68 -36.30 -8.34
C ASP A 936 -30.55 -35.35 -8.78
N PHE A 937 -29.50 -35.27 -7.95
CA PHE A 937 -28.18 -34.80 -8.36
C PHE A 937 -27.12 -35.76 -7.83
N ALA A 938 -26.40 -36.43 -8.73
CA ALA A 938 -25.36 -37.38 -8.38
C ALA A 938 -24.07 -36.66 -7.89
N PRO A 939 -23.37 -37.19 -6.87
CA PRO A 939 -22.08 -36.65 -6.45
C PRO A 939 -20.96 -37.05 -7.42
N PRO A 940 -19.95 -36.19 -7.65
CA PRO A 940 -18.74 -36.54 -8.39
C PRO A 940 -17.84 -37.51 -7.58
N PRO A 941 -16.99 -38.31 -8.24
CA PRO A 941 -16.21 -39.36 -7.57
C PRO A 941 -15.02 -38.79 -6.77
N LEU A 942 -14.83 -39.33 -5.57
CA LEU A 942 -13.56 -39.29 -4.85
C LEU A 942 -12.56 -40.25 -5.52
N PHE A 943 -11.38 -39.74 -5.87
CA PHE A 943 -10.19 -40.57 -6.08
C PHE A 943 -9.39 -40.67 -4.78
N VAL A 944 -8.67 -41.78 -4.63
CA VAL A 944 -7.83 -42.15 -3.47
C VAL A 944 -6.38 -41.68 -3.71
#